data_AF-F8RKZ6-F1
#
_entry.id   AF-F8RKZ6-F1
#
_cell.length_a   1.000
_cell.length_b   1.000
_cell.length_c   1.000
_cell.angle_alpha   90.00
_cell.angle_beta   90.00
_cell.angle_gamma   90.00
#
_symmetry.space_group_name_H-M   'P 1'
#
loop_
_entity.id
_entity.type
_entity.pdbx_description
1 polymer ?
#
loop_
_entity_poly.entity_id
_entity_poly.type
_entity_poly.pdbx_seq_one_letter_code
_entity_poly.pdbx_strand_id
1 'polypeptide(L)'
;VFGICMGNQMAALAAGAKSYKLPMANRGQNQPVLNMMSGQAFITAQNHGYGIDTSSLPLGWKPLFVNVNDGTNEGIMHETKPIFTAQFHPEANGGPTDTEFLFDAFIDLIKKGKGTNIASVIPKIHSPPKPIEVSKVLILGSGGLSIGQAGEFDYSGSQAIKALKEESKKTILMNPNIASVQTNEVGTKQADSVYFLPITPDFVTEVIKAERPDGILLSMGGQTALNCGVELFKRGTLKEYGVKVLGTSVESIMATEDRQLFSDKLLEINENIAPSIAVESVEDAVKAAEKIGYPVMIRSAYALGGLGSGLCVNKEKLVEAATVAFSLTNQILVEQSLIGWKEVEYEVVRDAADNCVTVCNMENMDPMGIHTGDSIVVAPSQTLSNEEFHKLRETAIKVVRHLGIIGECNIQYALHPSSLEYCIIEVNARLSRSSALASKATGYPLAFIAAKLALGISLPDIKNMVSGKTTACFEPSLDYIVTKIPRWDLDRFQGTTGQIGSSMKSVGEVMAIGRTFEESFQKALRMCHPSIDGFMSELPMKKPWQDDFNYQKELSVPSSTRTYAVAKALQSGVSVDDIYQLTAIDKWFLYRMQGIVQVENMLKKHTRANISEDLLIKAKQDGFSDRQIGKLMQSSEADRNLRLKKNIKPWVKQIDTLAAEYPAITNYLYCTYNG
;
A
#
# COMPACT_ATOMS: atom_id res chain seq x y z
N VAL A 1 -1.56 -12.93 -37.78
CA VAL A 1 -2.89 -12.36 -37.40
C VAL A 1 -2.90 -12.24 -35.89
N PHE A 2 -3.28 -11.08 -35.38
CA PHE A 2 -3.45 -10.83 -33.95
C PHE A 2 -4.85 -10.26 -33.71
N GLY A 3 -5.69 -10.97 -32.94
CA GLY A 3 -7.05 -10.55 -32.61
C GLY A 3 -7.17 -10.15 -31.14
N ILE A 4 -7.85 -9.03 -30.87
CA ILE A 4 -8.04 -8.48 -29.52
C ILE A 4 -9.54 -8.44 -29.20
N CYS A 5 -9.94 -8.92 -28.02
CA CYS A 5 -11.32 -8.95 -27.53
C CYS A 5 -12.32 -9.55 -28.55
N MET A 6 -13.09 -8.73 -29.27
CA MET A 6 -13.98 -9.21 -30.34
C MET A 6 -13.19 -9.95 -31.44
N GLY A 7 -11.94 -9.58 -31.68
CA GLY A 7 -11.03 -10.29 -32.57
C GLY A 7 -10.74 -11.73 -32.13
N ASN A 8 -10.67 -12.02 -30.82
CA ASN A 8 -10.60 -13.40 -30.31
C ASN A 8 -11.83 -14.19 -30.75
N GLN A 9 -13.00 -13.60 -30.54
CA GLN A 9 -14.27 -14.26 -30.82
C GLN A 9 -14.46 -14.52 -32.31
N MET A 10 -14.16 -13.53 -33.15
CA MET A 10 -14.24 -13.66 -34.60
C MET A 10 -13.25 -14.70 -35.14
N ALA A 11 -12.01 -14.71 -34.64
CA ALA A 11 -11.02 -15.70 -35.06
C ALA A 11 -11.42 -17.12 -34.65
N ALA A 12 -11.94 -17.30 -33.44
CA ALA A 12 -12.44 -18.58 -32.94
C ALA A 12 -13.63 -19.09 -33.78
N LEU A 13 -14.62 -18.24 -34.05
CA LEU A 13 -15.78 -18.58 -34.88
C LEU A 13 -15.36 -18.90 -36.32
N ALA A 14 -14.45 -18.12 -36.90
CA ALA A 14 -13.91 -18.37 -38.23
C ALA A 14 -13.12 -19.69 -38.31
N ALA A 15 -12.47 -20.09 -37.22
CA ALA A 15 -11.82 -21.40 -37.12
C ALA A 15 -12.84 -22.55 -37.03
N GLY A 16 -14.05 -22.30 -36.51
CA GLY A 16 -15.11 -23.30 -36.33
C GLY A 16 -15.47 -23.59 -34.87
N ALA A 17 -14.96 -22.81 -33.92
CA ALA A 17 -15.34 -22.89 -32.51
C ALA A 17 -16.69 -22.21 -32.25
N LYS A 18 -17.24 -22.40 -31.04
CA LYS A 18 -18.49 -21.80 -30.58
C LYS A 18 -18.24 -20.64 -29.62
N SER A 19 -19.07 -19.61 -29.72
CA SER A 19 -19.17 -18.55 -28.73
C SER A 19 -20.45 -18.68 -27.92
N TYR A 20 -20.45 -18.12 -26.72
CA TYR A 20 -21.60 -18.10 -25.83
C TYR A 20 -21.64 -16.80 -25.02
N LYS A 21 -22.84 -16.39 -24.61
CA LYS A 21 -23.00 -15.26 -23.70
C LYS A 21 -22.61 -15.70 -22.30
N LEU A 22 -21.72 -14.95 -21.66
CA LEU A 22 -21.27 -15.24 -20.30
C LEU A 22 -22.41 -14.97 -19.30
N PRO A 23 -22.63 -15.84 -18.30
CA PRO A 23 -23.54 -15.54 -17.21
C PRO A 23 -23.02 -14.38 -16.34
N MET A 24 -21.69 -14.27 -16.23
CA MET A 24 -20.98 -13.20 -15.54
C MET A 24 -19.91 -12.67 -16.49
N ALA A 25 -20.08 -11.41 -16.91
CA ALA A 25 -19.17 -10.77 -17.85
C ALA A 25 -17.86 -10.37 -17.15
N ASN A 26 -16.72 -10.46 -17.84
CA ASN A 26 -15.45 -9.97 -17.33
C ASN A 26 -15.29 -8.49 -17.69
N ARG A 27 -15.40 -7.63 -16.67
CA ARG A 27 -15.34 -6.17 -16.78
C ARG A 27 -14.55 -5.58 -15.62
N GLY A 28 -13.32 -5.19 -15.86
CA GLY A 28 -12.45 -4.64 -14.83
C GLY A 28 -11.02 -4.43 -15.33
N GLN A 29 -10.20 -3.84 -14.47
CA GLN A 29 -8.76 -3.61 -14.71
C GLN A 29 -7.87 -4.60 -13.94
N ASN A 30 -8.50 -5.50 -13.18
CA ASN A 30 -7.88 -6.39 -12.23
C ASN A 30 -8.08 -7.88 -12.60
N GLN A 31 -8.37 -8.18 -13.87
CA GLN A 31 -8.76 -9.52 -14.31
C GLN A 31 -7.52 -10.38 -14.53
N PRO A 32 -7.33 -11.47 -13.75
CA PRO A 32 -6.13 -12.29 -13.85
C PRO A 32 -6.25 -13.34 -14.94
N VAL A 33 -5.23 -13.41 -15.79
CA VAL A 33 -5.13 -14.43 -16.84
C VAL A 33 -3.84 -15.22 -16.69
N LEU A 34 -3.90 -16.52 -16.92
CA LEU A 34 -2.74 -17.41 -16.92
C LEU A 34 -2.38 -17.76 -18.35
N ASN A 35 -1.11 -17.57 -18.70
CA ASN A 35 -0.57 -18.05 -19.96
C ASN A 35 -0.34 -19.56 -19.89
N MET A 36 -1.09 -20.31 -20.70
CA MET A 36 -1.07 -21.78 -20.69
C MET A 36 0.25 -22.38 -21.19
N MET A 37 1.11 -21.58 -21.83
CA MET A 37 2.41 -22.02 -22.33
C MET A 37 3.52 -21.83 -21.31
N SER A 38 3.55 -20.68 -20.63
CA SER A 38 4.62 -20.31 -19.71
C SER A 38 4.28 -20.55 -18.24
N GLY A 39 2.99 -20.68 -17.89
CA GLY A 39 2.54 -20.70 -16.50
C GLY A 39 2.58 -19.32 -15.81
N GLN A 40 2.87 -18.26 -16.56
CA GLN A 40 2.93 -16.89 -16.04
C GLN A 40 1.53 -16.28 -15.97
N ALA A 41 1.25 -15.58 -14.88
CA ALA A 41 0.02 -14.83 -14.68
C ALA A 41 0.22 -13.34 -15.03
N PHE A 42 -0.83 -12.73 -15.55
CA PHE A 42 -0.89 -11.31 -15.91
C PHE A 42 -2.21 -10.71 -15.40
N ILE A 43 -2.16 -9.43 -15.00
CA ILE A 43 -3.37 -8.67 -14.70
C ILE A 43 -3.77 -7.90 -15.96
N THR A 44 -5.06 -7.93 -16.30
CA THR A 44 -5.55 -7.43 -17.59
C THR A 44 -6.78 -6.54 -17.44
N ALA A 45 -6.92 -5.61 -18.40
CA ALA A 45 -8.13 -4.86 -18.62
C ALA A 45 -9.08 -5.64 -19.55
N GLN A 46 -10.33 -5.80 -19.14
CA GLN A 46 -11.34 -6.53 -19.89
C GLN A 46 -12.68 -5.81 -19.91
N ASN A 47 -13.42 -5.98 -21.01
CA ASN A 47 -14.77 -5.46 -21.16
C ASN A 47 -15.59 -6.27 -22.18
N HIS A 48 -15.89 -7.53 -21.88
CA HIS A 48 -16.67 -8.39 -22.77
C HIS A 48 -17.75 -9.19 -22.03
N GLY A 49 -18.81 -9.56 -22.75
CA GLY A 49 -19.93 -10.36 -22.22
C GLY A 49 -20.16 -11.67 -22.97
N TYR A 50 -19.26 -12.03 -23.88
CA TYR A 50 -19.26 -13.28 -24.63
C TYR A 50 -17.90 -13.96 -24.47
N GLY A 51 -17.90 -15.28 -24.36
CA GLY A 51 -16.71 -16.12 -24.23
C GLY A 51 -16.65 -17.18 -25.33
N ILE A 52 -15.51 -17.86 -25.42
CA ILE A 52 -15.27 -18.96 -26.35
C ILE A 52 -15.25 -20.29 -25.63
N ASP A 53 -15.97 -21.28 -26.18
CA ASP A 53 -15.98 -22.64 -25.68
C ASP A 53 -14.69 -23.36 -26.14
N THR A 54 -13.74 -23.50 -25.24
CA THR A 54 -12.43 -24.12 -25.52
C THR A 54 -12.55 -25.58 -25.95
N SER A 55 -13.60 -26.30 -25.52
CA SER A 55 -13.83 -27.69 -25.93
C SER A 55 -14.26 -27.83 -27.39
N SER A 56 -14.76 -26.75 -27.97
CA SER A 56 -15.18 -26.68 -29.37
C SER A 56 -14.07 -26.27 -30.34
N LEU A 57 -12.85 -25.99 -29.85
CA LEU A 57 -11.73 -25.61 -30.70
C LEU A 57 -11.37 -26.76 -31.67
N PRO A 58 -11.26 -26.49 -32.98
CA PRO A 58 -10.92 -27.50 -33.96
C PRO A 58 -9.44 -27.90 -33.87
N LEU A 59 -9.10 -29.05 -34.50
CA LEU A 59 -7.72 -29.53 -34.61
C LEU A 59 -6.78 -28.42 -35.14
N GLY A 60 -5.60 -28.28 -34.50
CA GLY A 60 -4.61 -27.25 -34.83
C GLY A 60 -4.74 -25.94 -34.07
N TRP A 61 -5.78 -25.78 -33.23
CA TRP A 61 -5.96 -24.64 -32.34
C TRP A 61 -5.88 -25.02 -30.87
N LYS A 62 -5.31 -24.14 -30.06
CA LYS A 62 -5.13 -24.32 -28.61
C LYS A 62 -5.50 -23.05 -27.85
N PRO A 63 -5.99 -23.15 -26.60
CA PRO A 63 -6.07 -22.00 -25.72
C PRO A 63 -4.66 -21.45 -25.44
N LEU A 64 -4.52 -20.13 -25.47
CA LEU A 64 -3.29 -19.42 -25.15
C LEU A 64 -3.33 -18.86 -23.73
N PHE A 65 -4.46 -18.25 -23.35
CA PHE A 65 -4.70 -17.72 -22.02
C PHE A 65 -6.01 -18.28 -21.46
N VAL A 66 -6.09 -18.35 -20.13
CA VAL A 66 -7.30 -18.71 -19.38
C VAL A 66 -7.50 -17.75 -18.21
N ASN A 67 -8.74 -17.41 -17.91
CA ASN A 67 -9.07 -16.59 -16.75
C ASN A 67 -8.85 -17.40 -15.47
N VAL A 68 -8.09 -16.86 -14.52
CA VAL A 68 -7.74 -17.57 -13.27
C VAL A 68 -8.94 -17.69 -12.33
N ASN A 69 -9.94 -16.80 -12.44
CA ASN A 69 -11.09 -16.78 -11.55
C ASN A 69 -12.21 -17.74 -11.98
N ASP A 70 -12.53 -17.77 -13.27
CA ASP A 70 -13.71 -18.51 -13.78
C ASP A 70 -13.39 -19.59 -14.83
N GLY A 71 -12.12 -19.72 -15.25
CA GLY A 71 -11.68 -20.72 -16.22
C GLY A 71 -12.10 -20.44 -17.67
N THR A 72 -12.66 -19.27 -17.97
CA THR A 72 -13.07 -18.90 -19.33
C THR A 72 -11.87 -18.66 -20.25
N ASN A 73 -12.08 -18.75 -21.56
CA ASN A 73 -11.03 -18.55 -22.55
C ASN A 73 -10.60 -17.08 -22.63
N GLU A 74 -9.29 -16.85 -22.57
CA GLU A 74 -8.72 -15.49 -22.62
C GLU A 74 -7.85 -15.26 -23.86
N GLY A 75 -7.85 -16.20 -24.80
CA GLY A 75 -7.07 -16.15 -26.03
C GLY A 75 -6.83 -17.53 -26.61
N ILE A 76 -6.59 -17.59 -27.91
CA ILE A 76 -6.31 -18.82 -28.65
C ILE A 76 -5.08 -18.63 -29.55
N MET A 77 -4.47 -19.74 -29.94
CA MET A 77 -3.37 -19.76 -30.89
C MET A 77 -3.50 -20.94 -31.85
N HIS A 78 -2.95 -20.77 -33.04
CA HIS A 78 -2.75 -21.88 -33.98
C HIS A 78 -1.38 -22.53 -33.73
N GLU A 79 -1.30 -23.86 -33.79
CA GLU A 79 -0.09 -24.61 -33.44
C GLU A 79 1.11 -24.31 -34.37
N THR A 80 0.85 -24.18 -35.67
CA THR A 80 1.89 -24.00 -36.69
C THR A 80 1.87 -22.64 -37.41
N LYS A 81 0.76 -21.90 -37.36
CA LYS A 81 0.60 -20.62 -38.07
C LYS A 81 0.81 -19.43 -37.13
N PRO A 82 1.24 -18.26 -37.62
CA PRO A 82 1.39 -17.05 -36.82
C PRO A 82 0.02 -16.37 -36.59
N ILE A 83 -0.89 -17.10 -35.94
CA ILE A 83 -2.23 -16.63 -35.58
C ILE A 83 -2.41 -16.83 -34.08
N PHE A 84 -2.67 -15.74 -33.38
CA PHE A 84 -2.96 -15.75 -31.95
C PHE A 84 -3.91 -14.61 -31.59
N THR A 85 -4.50 -14.68 -30.42
CA THR A 85 -5.48 -13.70 -29.93
C THR A 85 -5.37 -13.49 -28.43
N ALA A 86 -5.93 -12.40 -27.96
CA ALA A 86 -6.21 -12.11 -26.56
C ALA A 86 -7.68 -11.67 -26.43
N GLN A 87 -8.39 -12.17 -25.43
CA GLN A 87 -9.77 -11.76 -25.15
C GLN A 87 -9.84 -10.46 -24.33
N PHE A 88 -8.75 -10.14 -23.64
CA PHE A 88 -8.48 -8.87 -22.95
C PHE A 88 -7.90 -7.80 -23.89
N HIS A 89 -7.61 -6.62 -23.35
CA HIS A 89 -7.13 -5.43 -24.06
C HIS A 89 -5.68 -5.08 -23.67
N PRO A 90 -4.66 -5.58 -24.40
CA PRO A 90 -3.26 -5.30 -24.12
C PRO A 90 -2.85 -3.84 -24.32
N GLU A 91 -3.66 -3.06 -25.06
CA GLU A 91 -3.47 -1.62 -25.24
C GLU A 91 -3.76 -0.79 -23.99
N ALA A 92 -4.40 -1.38 -22.97
CA ALA A 92 -4.45 -0.93 -21.58
C ALA A 92 -4.82 0.56 -21.31
N ASN A 93 -5.41 1.29 -22.26
CA ASN A 93 -5.81 2.70 -22.12
C ASN A 93 -7.00 2.85 -21.14
N GLY A 94 -6.70 2.72 -19.85
CA GLY A 94 -7.66 2.50 -18.78
C GLY A 94 -7.41 1.21 -18.00
N GLY A 95 -6.17 0.73 -17.83
CA GLY A 95 -5.81 -0.49 -17.11
C GLY A 95 -4.30 -0.82 -17.15
N PRO A 96 -3.88 -2.00 -16.65
CA PRO A 96 -2.46 -2.37 -16.54
C PRO A 96 -1.80 -2.70 -17.89
N THR A 97 -0.57 -2.20 -18.09
CA THR A 97 0.25 -2.38 -19.30
C THR A 97 1.02 -3.71 -19.35
N ASP A 98 0.73 -4.63 -18.41
CA ASP A 98 1.46 -5.89 -18.17
C ASP A 98 1.52 -6.85 -19.39
N THR A 99 0.69 -6.62 -20.41
CA THR A 99 0.57 -7.48 -21.61
C THR A 99 0.94 -6.77 -22.92
N GLU A 100 1.53 -5.57 -22.87
CA GLU A 100 1.95 -4.81 -24.06
C GLU A 100 2.94 -5.60 -24.95
N PHE A 101 3.74 -6.51 -24.36
CA PHE A 101 4.65 -7.40 -25.09
C PHE A 101 3.98 -8.23 -26.19
N LEU A 102 2.65 -8.38 -26.18
CA LEU A 102 1.91 -9.05 -27.25
C LEU A 102 2.01 -8.28 -28.59
N PHE A 103 2.17 -6.96 -28.56
CA PHE A 103 2.44 -6.15 -29.75
C PHE A 103 3.84 -6.42 -30.30
N ASP A 104 4.86 -6.51 -29.43
CA ASP A 104 6.23 -6.90 -29.83
C ASP A 104 6.24 -8.30 -30.44
N ALA A 105 5.57 -9.26 -29.80
CA ALA A 105 5.42 -10.62 -30.32
C ALA A 105 4.76 -10.63 -31.71
N PHE A 106 3.73 -9.81 -31.93
CA PHE A 106 3.10 -9.67 -33.24
C PHE A 106 4.07 -9.12 -34.30
N ILE A 107 4.81 -8.07 -33.97
CA ILE A 107 5.81 -7.46 -34.88
C ILE A 107 6.92 -8.47 -35.20
N ASP A 108 7.37 -9.24 -34.22
CA ASP A 108 8.42 -10.25 -34.40
C ASP A 108 7.98 -11.41 -35.29
N LEU A 109 6.72 -11.84 -35.21
CA LEU A 109 6.17 -12.83 -36.14
C LEU A 109 6.19 -12.32 -37.59
N ILE A 110 5.90 -11.03 -37.80
CA ILE A 110 5.97 -10.42 -39.13
C ILE A 110 7.41 -10.39 -39.63
N LYS A 111 8.37 -9.97 -38.78
CA LYS A 111 9.79 -9.89 -39.12
C LYS A 111 10.40 -11.26 -39.42
N LYS A 112 10.09 -12.29 -38.63
CA LYS A 112 10.64 -13.65 -38.78
C LYS A 112 10.07 -14.39 -40.00
N GLY A 113 8.83 -14.07 -40.42
CA GLY A 113 8.27 -14.59 -41.68
C GLY A 113 7.81 -16.05 -41.63
N LYS A 114 8.01 -16.80 -42.73
CA LYS A 114 7.38 -18.13 -42.89
C LYS A 114 7.90 -19.15 -41.88
N GLY A 115 7.00 -19.96 -41.30
CA GLY A 115 7.33 -21.07 -40.41
C GLY A 115 7.50 -20.71 -38.94
N THR A 116 7.18 -19.47 -38.53
CA THR A 116 7.12 -19.09 -37.11
C THR A 116 5.71 -19.22 -36.53
N ASN A 117 5.67 -19.51 -35.23
CA ASN A 117 4.46 -19.53 -34.42
C ASN A 117 4.66 -18.69 -33.16
N ILE A 118 3.58 -18.43 -32.44
CA ILE A 118 3.58 -17.58 -31.24
C ILE A 118 4.53 -18.11 -30.15
N ALA A 119 4.70 -19.43 -30.06
CA ALA A 119 5.63 -20.08 -29.12
C ALA A 119 7.08 -19.61 -29.27
N SER A 120 7.47 -19.19 -30.49
CA SER A 120 8.83 -18.77 -30.81
C SER A 120 9.15 -17.30 -30.48
N VAL A 121 8.16 -16.53 -30.05
CA VAL A 121 8.27 -15.07 -29.81
C VAL A 121 7.72 -14.61 -28.46
N ILE A 122 6.93 -15.42 -27.75
CA ILE A 122 6.50 -15.10 -26.38
C ILE A 122 7.71 -15.18 -25.42
N PRO A 123 7.76 -14.33 -24.37
CA PRO A 123 8.77 -14.40 -23.33
C PRO A 123 9.01 -15.83 -22.82
N LYS A 124 10.28 -16.15 -22.55
CA LYS A 124 10.70 -17.53 -22.22
C LYS A 124 9.92 -18.10 -21.04
N ILE A 125 9.59 -19.39 -21.17
CA ILE A 125 8.99 -20.23 -20.13
C ILE A 125 9.89 -20.20 -18.90
N HIS A 126 9.42 -19.61 -17.81
CA HIS A 126 10.04 -19.78 -16.50
C HIS A 126 9.61 -21.15 -15.99
N SER A 127 10.58 -22.00 -15.63
CA SER A 127 10.22 -23.24 -14.91
C SER A 127 9.57 -22.83 -13.60
N PRO A 128 8.43 -23.43 -13.21
CA PRO A 128 7.79 -23.09 -11.94
C PRO A 128 8.81 -23.29 -10.81
N PRO A 129 8.91 -22.33 -9.88
CA PRO A 129 9.83 -22.44 -8.76
C PRO A 129 9.52 -23.72 -7.99
N LYS A 130 10.56 -24.47 -7.62
CA LYS A 130 10.36 -25.63 -6.74
C LYS A 130 10.01 -25.11 -5.34
N PRO A 131 8.99 -25.69 -4.67
CA PRO A 131 8.71 -25.36 -3.29
C PRO A 131 9.96 -25.50 -2.42
N ILE A 132 10.14 -24.57 -1.49
CA ILE A 132 11.28 -24.60 -0.59
C ILE A 132 11.01 -25.66 0.48
N GLU A 133 11.81 -26.73 0.47
CA GLU A 133 11.78 -27.73 1.52
C GLU A 133 12.40 -27.17 2.81
N VAL A 134 11.50 -26.84 3.74
CA VAL A 134 11.75 -26.54 5.15
C VAL A 134 10.78 -27.30 6.03
N SER A 135 11.21 -27.60 7.25
CA SER A 135 10.47 -28.35 8.26
C SER A 135 10.18 -27.51 9.51
N LYS A 136 11.10 -26.60 9.87
CA LYS A 136 11.07 -25.82 11.11
C LYS A 136 11.58 -24.40 10.85
N VAL A 137 10.67 -23.43 11.00
CA VAL A 137 10.91 -22.02 10.66
C VAL A 137 11.00 -21.16 11.92
N LEU A 138 12.10 -20.41 12.04
CA LEU A 138 12.28 -19.37 13.04
C LEU A 138 11.71 -18.03 12.54
N ILE A 139 10.90 -17.37 13.36
CA ILE A 139 10.25 -16.11 13.06
C ILE A 139 10.74 -15.09 14.10
N LEU A 140 11.30 -13.98 13.62
CA LEU A 140 11.73 -12.89 14.48
C LEU A 140 10.61 -11.84 14.60
N GLY A 141 10.13 -11.60 15.82
CA GLY A 141 9.22 -10.50 16.12
C GLY A 141 9.93 -9.15 16.20
N SER A 142 9.15 -8.07 16.38
CA SER A 142 9.67 -6.70 16.45
C SER A 142 10.32 -6.34 17.79
N GLY A 143 10.10 -7.14 18.83
CA GLY A 143 10.43 -6.73 20.20
C GLY A 143 9.43 -5.72 20.75
N GLY A 144 9.89 -4.86 21.66
CA GLY A 144 9.04 -3.85 22.29
C GLY A 144 8.44 -2.85 21.28
N LEU A 145 7.28 -2.29 21.64
CA LEU A 145 6.63 -1.27 20.83
C LEU A 145 7.36 0.07 21.00
N SER A 146 7.68 0.73 19.89
CA SER A 146 8.28 2.06 19.84
C SER A 146 7.63 2.92 18.76
N ILE A 147 7.89 4.23 18.77
CA ILE A 147 7.41 5.12 17.71
C ILE A 147 8.03 4.66 16.38
N GLY A 148 7.18 4.48 15.36
CA GLY A 148 7.57 3.92 14.05
C GLY A 148 7.59 2.38 13.98
N GLN A 149 7.61 1.67 15.11
CA GLN A 149 7.59 0.20 15.16
C GLN A 149 6.55 -0.29 16.20
N ALA A 150 5.29 -0.43 15.77
CA ALA A 150 4.18 -0.73 16.66
C ALA A 150 3.56 -2.12 16.40
N GLY A 151 2.26 -2.28 16.71
CA GLY A 151 1.55 -3.55 16.69
C GLY A 151 1.29 -4.15 15.30
N GLU A 152 1.66 -3.46 14.22
CA GLU A 152 1.61 -3.98 12.85
C GLU A 152 2.37 -5.31 12.71
N PHE A 153 3.49 -5.45 13.41
CA PHE A 153 4.33 -6.66 13.36
C PHE A 153 3.76 -7.82 14.18
N ASP A 154 3.01 -7.52 15.24
CA ASP A 154 2.26 -8.53 16.00
C ASP A 154 1.19 -9.18 15.11
N TYR A 155 0.48 -8.37 14.32
CA TYR A 155 -0.48 -8.85 13.33
C TYR A 155 0.21 -9.66 12.24
N SER A 156 1.27 -9.12 11.64
CA SER A 156 2.01 -9.71 10.53
C SER A 156 2.61 -11.06 10.89
N GLY A 157 3.34 -11.13 11.99
CA GLY A 157 3.96 -12.36 12.47
C GLY A 157 2.93 -13.45 12.81
N SER A 158 1.77 -13.07 13.36
CA SER A 158 0.67 -14.00 13.64
C SER A 158 0.05 -14.59 12.36
N GLN A 159 -0.02 -13.80 11.28
CA GLN A 159 -0.48 -14.29 9.97
C GLN A 159 0.55 -15.21 9.32
N ALA A 160 1.84 -14.90 9.45
CA ALA A 160 2.92 -15.76 8.97
C ALA A 160 2.89 -17.13 9.67
N ILE A 161 2.74 -17.17 11.00
CA ILE A 161 2.57 -18.42 11.76
C ILE A 161 1.39 -19.23 11.23
N LYS A 162 0.24 -18.57 11.00
CA LYS A 162 -0.95 -19.24 10.45
C LYS A 162 -0.64 -19.87 9.08
N ALA A 163 -0.01 -19.13 8.18
CA ALA A 163 0.34 -19.62 6.84
C ALA A 163 1.28 -20.84 6.90
N LEU A 164 2.30 -20.78 7.75
CA LEU A 164 3.27 -21.86 7.97
C LEU A 164 2.60 -23.12 8.54
N LYS A 165 1.67 -22.97 9.50
CA LYS A 165 0.93 -24.09 10.08
C LYS A 165 0.01 -24.79 9.08
N GLU A 166 -0.65 -24.03 8.21
CA GLU A 166 -1.44 -24.61 7.11
C GLU A 166 -0.58 -25.45 6.15
N GLU A 167 0.69 -25.08 5.97
CA GLU A 167 1.66 -25.87 5.19
C GLU A 167 2.44 -26.90 6.03
N SER A 168 1.91 -27.24 7.22
CA SER A 168 2.46 -28.23 8.15
C SER A 168 3.92 -27.99 8.56
N LYS A 169 4.33 -26.72 8.68
CA LYS A 169 5.66 -26.32 9.13
C LYS A 169 5.67 -26.09 10.64
N LYS A 170 6.70 -26.58 11.33
CA LYS A 170 6.94 -26.24 12.73
C LYS A 170 7.40 -24.79 12.83
N THR A 171 6.94 -24.09 13.85
CA THR A 171 7.12 -22.65 14.00
C THR A 171 7.78 -22.32 15.34
N ILE A 172 8.84 -21.53 15.30
CA ILE A 172 9.51 -21.00 16.48
C ILE A 172 9.41 -19.49 16.41
N LEU A 173 8.95 -18.87 17.49
CA LEU A 173 8.87 -17.43 17.61
C LEU A 173 9.88 -16.93 18.63
N MET A 174 10.65 -15.90 18.25
CA MET A 174 11.35 -15.05 19.20
C MET A 174 10.69 -13.69 19.26
N ASN A 175 10.17 -13.30 20.42
CA ASN A 175 9.67 -11.95 20.67
C ASN A 175 9.71 -11.65 22.18
N PRO A 176 10.51 -10.67 22.65
CA PRO A 176 10.54 -10.30 24.07
C PRO A 176 9.30 -9.52 24.53
N ASN A 177 8.45 -9.05 23.62
CA ASN A 177 7.22 -8.33 23.99
C ASN A 177 6.14 -9.29 24.51
N ILE A 178 6.08 -9.45 25.82
CA ILE A 178 5.10 -10.29 26.52
C ILE A 178 3.64 -9.85 26.32
N ALA A 179 3.40 -8.61 25.88
CA ALA A 179 2.05 -8.09 25.63
C ALA A 179 1.58 -8.36 24.19
N SER A 180 2.42 -8.95 23.35
CA SER A 180 2.09 -9.30 21.97
C SER A 180 1.11 -10.48 21.92
N VAL A 181 0.06 -10.36 21.10
CA VAL A 181 -0.82 -11.50 20.80
C VAL A 181 -0.06 -12.63 20.11
N GLN A 182 1.05 -12.31 19.45
CA GLN A 182 1.92 -13.27 18.76
C GLN A 182 2.50 -14.32 19.73
N THR A 183 2.70 -13.95 21.01
CA THR A 183 3.32 -14.80 22.04
C THR A 183 2.33 -15.62 22.87
N ASN A 184 1.04 -15.63 22.50
CA ASN A 184 0.02 -16.38 23.24
C ASN A 184 0.20 -17.90 23.13
N GLU A 185 -0.13 -18.61 24.21
CA GLU A 185 -0.02 -20.08 24.32
C GLU A 185 -1.20 -20.89 23.76
N VAL A 186 -2.24 -20.23 23.21
CA VAL A 186 -3.40 -20.92 22.64
C VAL A 186 -3.87 -20.31 21.32
N GLY A 187 -4.13 -21.17 20.32
CA GLY A 187 -4.84 -20.82 19.08
C GLY A 187 -4.13 -21.23 17.78
N THR A 188 -4.79 -21.00 16.64
CA THR A 188 -4.25 -21.38 15.32
C THR A 188 -3.13 -20.46 14.82
N LYS A 189 -2.87 -19.34 15.50
CA LYS A 189 -1.86 -18.33 15.12
C LYS A 189 -0.65 -18.30 16.07
N GLN A 190 -0.58 -19.26 16.97
CA GLN A 190 0.50 -19.40 17.95
C GLN A 190 1.64 -20.23 17.37
N ALA A 191 2.88 -19.88 17.71
CA ALA A 191 4.06 -20.69 17.37
C ALA A 191 4.18 -21.94 18.27
N ASP A 192 4.80 -23.00 17.76
CA ASP A 192 4.97 -24.25 18.51
C ASP A 192 5.96 -24.11 19.69
N SER A 193 6.99 -23.27 19.51
CA SER A 193 7.88 -22.82 20.58
C SER A 193 7.93 -21.28 20.61
N VAL A 194 7.90 -20.67 21.80
CA VAL A 194 8.01 -19.22 21.99
C VAL A 194 9.18 -18.89 22.92
N TYR A 195 10.04 -17.97 22.50
CA TYR A 195 11.21 -17.51 23.24
C TYR A 195 11.08 -16.01 23.55
N PHE A 196 10.98 -15.70 24.84
CA PHE A 196 10.99 -14.33 25.36
C PHE A 196 12.43 -13.85 25.57
N LEU A 197 13.18 -13.75 24.47
CA LEU A 197 14.58 -13.33 24.47
C LEU A 197 14.75 -12.05 23.63
N PRO A 198 15.76 -11.21 23.92
CA PRO A 198 16.10 -10.07 23.08
C PRO A 198 16.36 -10.49 21.62
N ILE A 199 15.90 -9.68 20.67
CA ILE A 199 16.17 -9.90 19.24
C ILE A 199 17.53 -9.31 18.88
N THR A 200 18.58 -10.01 19.31
CA THR A 200 19.97 -9.67 19.01
C THR A 200 20.69 -10.88 18.40
N PRO A 201 21.76 -10.67 17.60
CA PRO A 201 22.46 -11.77 16.94
C PRO A 201 22.92 -12.87 17.91
N ASP A 202 23.37 -12.50 19.10
CA ASP A 202 23.89 -13.46 20.08
C ASP A 202 22.77 -14.38 20.60
N PHE A 203 21.63 -13.83 21.03
CA PHE A 203 20.49 -14.64 21.50
C PHE A 203 19.83 -15.44 20.38
N VAL A 204 19.70 -14.86 19.18
CA VAL A 204 19.17 -15.59 18.02
C VAL A 204 20.09 -16.77 17.66
N THR A 205 21.40 -16.59 17.76
CA THR A 205 22.37 -17.68 17.55
C THR A 205 22.17 -18.81 18.56
N GLU A 206 21.95 -18.52 19.84
CA GLU A 206 21.67 -19.55 20.85
C GLU A 206 20.37 -20.31 20.57
N VAL A 207 19.31 -19.62 20.13
CA VAL A 207 18.06 -20.29 19.71
C VAL A 207 18.29 -21.15 18.48
N ILE A 208 19.04 -20.68 17.48
CA ILE A 208 19.40 -21.48 16.29
C ILE A 208 20.16 -22.75 16.69
N LYS A 209 21.11 -22.65 17.63
CA LYS A 209 21.87 -23.81 18.15
C LYS A 209 20.96 -24.85 18.82
N ALA A 210 20.03 -24.38 19.65
CA ALA A 210 19.14 -25.22 20.44
C ALA A 210 18.04 -25.88 19.58
N GLU A 211 17.40 -25.10 18.71
CA GLU A 211 16.21 -25.55 17.97
C GLU A 211 16.54 -26.13 16.59
N ARG A 212 17.70 -25.79 16.01
CA ARG A 212 18.13 -26.21 14.66
C ARG A 212 17.04 -25.97 13.59
N PRO A 213 16.55 -24.73 13.41
CA PRO A 213 15.64 -24.41 12.31
C PRO A 213 16.35 -24.55 10.95
N ASP A 214 15.61 -24.92 9.91
CA ASP A 214 16.10 -24.97 8.53
C ASP A 214 15.61 -23.78 7.68
N GLY A 215 14.70 -22.97 8.22
CA GLY A 215 14.24 -21.70 7.64
C GLY A 215 14.16 -20.57 8.65
N ILE A 216 14.32 -19.32 8.18
CA ILE A 216 14.13 -18.10 8.98
C ILE A 216 13.36 -17.03 8.20
N LEU A 217 12.40 -16.37 8.87
CA LEU A 217 11.67 -15.21 8.36
C LEU A 217 12.14 -13.93 9.06
N LEU A 218 12.67 -12.99 8.27
CA LEU A 218 13.26 -11.73 8.75
C LEU A 218 12.39 -10.51 8.43
N SER A 219 11.52 -10.61 7.43
CA SER A 219 10.72 -9.51 6.86
C SER A 219 9.41 -9.20 7.60
N MET A 220 9.22 -9.77 8.79
CA MET A 220 7.94 -9.76 9.52
C MET A 220 8.01 -9.00 10.86
N GLY A 221 9.21 -8.62 11.31
CA GLY A 221 9.47 -8.06 12.65
C GLY A 221 10.10 -6.66 12.62
N GLY A 222 9.76 -5.85 11.63
CA GLY A 222 10.27 -4.48 11.50
C GLY A 222 11.78 -4.41 11.32
N GLN A 223 12.37 -3.24 11.63
CA GLN A 223 13.80 -3.00 11.47
C GLN A 223 14.64 -3.85 12.43
N THR A 224 14.12 -4.13 13.63
CA THR A 224 14.83 -4.93 14.63
C THR A 224 15.14 -6.34 14.12
N ALA A 225 14.14 -7.04 13.58
CA ALA A 225 14.32 -8.37 13.00
C ALA A 225 15.23 -8.33 11.76
N LEU A 226 15.03 -7.32 10.91
CA LEU A 226 15.77 -7.16 9.66
C LEU A 226 17.27 -6.93 9.93
N ASN A 227 17.62 -5.95 10.77
CA ASN A 227 19.01 -5.65 11.12
C ASN A 227 19.69 -6.86 11.79
N CYS A 228 18.98 -7.55 12.70
CA CYS A 228 19.49 -8.76 13.33
C CYS A 228 19.77 -9.86 12.31
N GLY A 229 18.87 -10.08 11.36
CA GLY A 229 19.03 -11.07 10.29
C GLY A 229 20.19 -10.76 9.34
N VAL A 230 20.34 -9.49 8.94
CA VAL A 230 21.46 -9.03 8.10
C VAL A 230 22.79 -9.25 8.83
N GLU A 231 22.86 -8.97 10.12
CA GLU A 231 24.07 -9.18 10.91
C GLU A 231 24.42 -10.67 11.07
N LEU A 232 23.43 -11.54 11.30
CA LEU A 232 23.63 -13.00 11.33
C LEU A 232 24.12 -13.55 9.99
N PHE A 233 23.66 -12.99 8.88
CA PHE A 233 24.13 -13.33 7.55
C PHE A 233 25.59 -12.89 7.34
N LYS A 234 25.92 -11.63 7.68
CA LYS A 234 27.29 -11.09 7.58
C LYS A 234 28.29 -11.88 8.42
N ARG A 235 27.90 -12.33 9.62
CA ARG A 235 28.73 -13.20 10.49
C ARG A 235 28.89 -14.64 9.97
N GLY A 236 28.12 -15.04 8.96
CA GLY A 236 28.12 -16.40 8.43
C GLY A 236 27.36 -17.41 9.29
N THR A 237 26.67 -16.98 10.35
CA THR A 237 25.93 -17.85 11.27
C THR A 237 24.83 -18.62 10.54
N LEU A 238 24.05 -17.96 9.67
CA LEU A 238 22.99 -18.64 8.92
C LEU A 238 23.56 -19.78 8.04
N LYS A 239 24.74 -19.56 7.45
CA LYS A 239 25.44 -20.55 6.62
C LYS A 239 26.01 -21.69 7.47
N GLU A 240 26.62 -21.40 8.60
CA GLU A 240 27.20 -22.38 9.53
C GLU A 240 26.16 -23.41 10.00
N TYR A 241 24.95 -22.95 10.30
CA TYR A 241 23.86 -23.79 10.81
C TYR A 241 22.89 -24.28 9.72
N GLY A 242 23.12 -23.94 8.45
CA GLY A 242 22.27 -24.36 7.32
C GLY A 242 20.87 -23.76 7.32
N VAL A 243 20.70 -22.56 7.88
CA VAL A 243 19.40 -21.87 7.98
C VAL A 243 19.15 -21.05 6.72
N LYS A 244 18.07 -21.37 5.99
CA LYS A 244 17.69 -20.65 4.76
C LYS A 244 16.85 -19.43 5.10
N VAL A 245 17.17 -18.26 4.53
CA VAL A 245 16.28 -17.10 4.59
C VAL A 245 15.11 -17.34 3.63
N LEU A 246 13.89 -17.23 4.15
CA LEU A 246 12.65 -17.46 3.40
C LEU A 246 12.08 -16.14 2.88
N GLY A 247 11.63 -16.12 1.62
CA GLY A 247 11.16 -14.91 0.94
C GLY A 247 12.32 -14.09 0.38
N THR A 248 12.26 -12.76 0.51
CA THR A 248 13.29 -11.84 0.03
C THR A 248 14.65 -12.16 0.62
N SER A 249 15.67 -12.21 -0.24
CA SER A 249 17.03 -12.53 0.18
C SER A 249 17.69 -11.40 0.98
N VAL A 250 18.76 -11.70 1.71
CA VAL A 250 19.49 -10.70 2.50
C VAL A 250 20.17 -9.68 1.59
N GLU A 251 20.61 -10.11 0.40
CA GLU A 251 21.19 -9.23 -0.61
C GLU A 251 20.17 -8.19 -1.11
N SER A 252 18.94 -8.63 -1.42
CA SER A 252 17.84 -7.72 -1.80
C SER A 252 17.48 -6.78 -0.65
N ILE A 253 17.43 -7.28 0.58
CA ILE A 253 17.20 -6.46 1.78
C ILE A 253 18.29 -5.39 1.94
N MET A 254 19.57 -5.78 1.82
CA MET A 254 20.69 -4.83 1.89
C MET A 254 20.64 -3.80 0.77
N ALA A 255 20.25 -4.21 -0.44
CA ALA A 255 20.10 -3.32 -1.58
C ALA A 255 18.99 -2.27 -1.40
N THR A 256 17.99 -2.53 -0.55
CA THR A 256 16.93 -1.55 -0.26
C THR A 256 17.21 -0.69 0.97
N GLU A 257 17.98 -1.20 1.94
CA GLU A 257 18.28 -0.51 3.21
C GLU A 257 19.51 0.40 3.13
N ASP A 258 20.48 0.03 2.30
CA ASP A 258 21.63 0.87 1.97
C ASP A 258 21.28 1.84 0.84
N ARG A 259 21.39 3.13 1.12
CA ARG A 259 20.90 4.18 0.20
C ARG A 259 21.76 4.30 -1.06
N GLN A 260 23.05 3.98 -0.99
CA GLN A 260 23.91 3.99 -2.17
C GLN A 260 23.61 2.78 -3.06
N LEU A 261 23.51 1.58 -2.47
CA LEU A 261 23.15 0.38 -3.24
C LEU A 261 21.77 0.50 -3.89
N PHE A 262 20.82 1.12 -3.19
CA PHE A 262 19.49 1.39 -3.73
C PHE A 262 19.54 2.32 -4.94
N SER A 263 20.28 3.43 -4.84
CA SER A 263 20.52 4.34 -5.95
C SER A 263 21.15 3.62 -7.15
N ASP A 264 22.20 2.84 -6.92
CA ASP A 264 22.91 2.11 -7.97
C ASP A 264 21.98 1.13 -8.69
N LYS A 265 21.15 0.40 -7.95
CA LYS A 265 20.14 -0.53 -8.49
C LYS A 265 19.10 0.16 -9.35
N LEU A 266 18.63 1.35 -8.96
CA LEU A 266 17.67 2.09 -9.77
C LEU A 266 18.30 2.67 -11.05
N LEU A 267 19.56 3.07 -10.99
CA LEU A 267 20.32 3.52 -12.17
C LEU A 267 20.56 2.39 -13.18
N GLU A 268 20.74 1.14 -12.74
CA GLU A 268 20.86 -0.04 -13.63
C GLU A 268 19.67 -0.19 -14.59
N ILE A 269 18.49 0.28 -14.20
CA ILE A 269 17.25 0.19 -14.98
C ILE A 269 16.74 1.56 -15.48
N ASN A 270 17.59 2.59 -15.41
CA ASN A 270 17.30 3.97 -15.80
C ASN A 270 16.06 4.56 -15.10
N GLU A 271 15.87 4.24 -13.82
CA GLU A 271 14.78 4.81 -13.02
C GLU A 271 15.19 6.11 -12.32
N ASN A 272 14.18 6.94 -12.04
CA ASN A 272 14.38 8.27 -11.48
C ASN A 272 14.44 8.21 -9.95
N ILE A 273 15.55 8.72 -9.41
CA ILE A 273 15.72 9.04 -8.00
C ILE A 273 15.96 10.52 -7.85
N ALA A 274 15.62 11.06 -6.69
CA ALA A 274 16.00 12.43 -6.37
C ALA A 274 17.54 12.53 -6.32
N PRO A 275 18.14 13.61 -6.86
CA PRO A 275 19.58 13.84 -6.75
C PRO A 275 20.03 13.75 -5.30
N SER A 276 20.88 12.76 -5.02
CA SER A 276 21.27 12.42 -3.66
C SER A 276 22.70 11.92 -3.59
N ILE A 277 23.32 12.08 -2.42
CA ILE A 277 24.68 11.63 -2.13
C ILE A 277 24.69 11.03 -0.73
N ALA A 278 25.09 9.76 -0.63
CA ALA A 278 25.33 9.09 0.64
C ALA A 278 26.65 9.57 1.24
N VAL A 279 26.64 9.88 2.53
CA VAL A 279 27.79 10.46 3.26
C VAL A 279 27.91 9.86 4.66
N GLU A 280 29.15 9.81 5.15
CA GLU A 280 29.51 9.22 6.45
C GLU A 280 30.08 10.24 7.44
N SER A 281 30.12 11.52 7.05
CA SER A 281 30.62 12.61 7.90
C SER A 281 29.79 13.90 7.71
N VAL A 282 29.78 14.75 8.73
CA VAL A 282 29.13 16.08 8.66
C VAL A 282 29.78 16.96 7.59
N GLU A 283 31.11 16.86 7.44
CA GLU A 283 31.87 17.63 6.45
C GLU A 283 31.47 17.26 5.03
N ASP A 284 31.30 15.97 4.75
CA ASP A 284 30.87 15.49 3.45
C ASP A 284 29.39 15.77 3.20
N ALA A 285 28.55 15.77 4.24
CA ALA A 285 27.15 16.20 4.13
C ALA A 285 27.05 17.66 3.66
N VAL A 286 27.88 18.55 4.20
CA VAL A 286 27.95 19.95 3.77
C VAL A 286 28.37 20.06 2.31
N LYS A 287 29.41 19.34 1.88
CA LYS A 287 29.86 19.32 0.47
C LYS A 287 28.77 18.79 -0.46
N ALA A 288 28.07 17.74 -0.04
CA ALA A 288 26.96 17.16 -0.80
C ALA A 288 25.81 18.17 -0.97
N ALA A 289 25.43 18.87 0.09
CA ALA A 289 24.38 19.88 0.03
C ALA A 289 24.78 21.12 -0.80
N GLU A 290 26.06 21.53 -0.77
CA GLU A 290 26.59 22.60 -1.62
C GLU A 290 26.58 22.18 -3.12
N LYS A 291 26.77 20.89 -3.42
CA LYS A 291 26.68 20.34 -4.78
C LYS A 291 25.23 20.20 -5.28
N ILE A 292 24.31 19.76 -4.43
CA ILE A 292 22.89 19.56 -4.77
C ILE A 292 22.14 20.90 -4.82
N GLY A 293 22.45 21.80 -3.88
CA GLY A 293 21.74 23.05 -3.66
C GLY A 293 20.65 22.93 -2.58
N TYR A 294 20.57 23.93 -1.70
CA TYR A 294 19.54 24.01 -0.67
C TYR A 294 18.17 24.43 -1.26
N PRO A 295 17.04 24.00 -0.65
CA PRO A 295 16.95 23.13 0.53
C PRO A 295 17.20 21.64 0.21
N VAL A 296 17.80 20.93 1.17
CA VAL A 296 18.05 19.48 1.10
C VAL A 296 17.36 18.74 2.24
N MET A 297 17.05 17.46 2.02
CA MET A 297 16.57 16.52 3.03
C MET A 297 17.73 15.63 3.47
N ILE A 298 17.86 15.37 4.77
CA ILE A 298 18.70 14.27 5.27
C ILE A 298 17.84 13.08 5.69
N ARG A 299 18.28 11.86 5.40
CA ARG A 299 17.65 10.62 5.89
C ARG A 299 18.71 9.62 6.33
N SER A 300 18.47 8.94 7.45
CA SER A 300 19.38 7.90 7.96
C SER A 300 19.22 6.57 7.21
N ALA A 301 20.33 5.84 7.01
CA ALA A 301 20.31 4.46 6.53
C ALA A 301 20.00 3.46 7.67
N TYR A 302 19.45 2.28 7.34
CA TYR A 302 19.09 1.21 8.29
C TYR A 302 18.17 1.65 9.44
N ALA A 303 17.33 2.65 9.18
CA ALA A 303 16.43 3.27 10.15
C ALA A 303 15.00 3.29 9.62
N LEU A 304 14.03 3.30 10.52
CA LEU A 304 12.60 3.40 10.20
C LEU A 304 11.99 4.68 10.76
N GLY A 305 10.83 5.08 10.24
CA GLY A 305 10.06 6.21 10.78
C GLY A 305 10.75 7.57 10.63
N GLY A 306 11.73 7.68 9.73
CA GLY A 306 12.52 8.88 9.53
C GLY A 306 13.35 9.29 10.77
N LEU A 307 13.76 8.33 11.60
CA LEU A 307 14.70 8.59 12.69
C LEU A 307 15.95 9.30 12.15
N GLY A 308 16.34 10.42 12.75
CA GLY A 308 17.50 11.22 12.31
C GLY A 308 17.30 11.99 11.00
N SER A 309 16.10 12.00 10.42
CA SER A 309 15.79 12.74 9.19
C SER A 309 15.39 14.20 9.47
N GLY A 310 15.58 15.07 8.48
CA GLY A 310 15.13 16.45 8.59
C GLY A 310 15.37 17.31 7.35
N LEU A 311 14.51 18.32 7.18
CA LEU A 311 14.68 19.35 6.15
C LEU A 311 15.72 20.38 6.59
N CYS A 312 16.74 20.54 5.76
CA CYS A 312 17.83 21.49 5.93
C CYS A 312 17.70 22.61 4.89
N VAL A 313 17.28 23.79 5.33
CA VAL A 313 17.10 24.96 4.46
C VAL A 313 18.39 25.75 4.22
N ASN A 314 19.39 25.52 5.06
CA ASN A 314 20.70 26.16 5.03
C ASN A 314 21.75 25.27 5.69
N LYS A 315 23.01 25.73 5.62
CA LYS A 315 24.19 25.02 6.13
C LYS A 315 24.15 24.82 7.64
N GLU A 316 23.68 25.82 8.39
CA GLU A 316 23.62 25.76 9.85
C GLU A 316 22.69 24.64 10.31
N LYS A 317 21.49 24.57 9.72
CA LYS A 317 20.51 23.52 10.02
C LYS A 317 20.97 22.14 9.58
N LEU A 318 21.72 22.06 8.47
CA LEU A 318 22.32 20.79 8.02
C LEU A 318 23.33 20.26 9.02
N VAL A 319 24.23 21.11 9.51
CA VAL A 319 25.25 20.71 10.50
C VAL A 319 24.58 20.21 11.78
N GLU A 320 23.56 20.91 12.27
CA GLU A 320 22.79 20.48 13.45
C GLU A 320 22.13 19.11 13.23
N ALA A 321 21.38 18.97 12.14
CA ALA A 321 20.62 17.76 11.85
C ALA A 321 21.53 16.56 11.56
N ALA A 322 22.60 16.74 10.78
CA ALA A 322 23.58 15.69 10.49
C ALA A 322 24.34 15.25 11.76
N THR A 323 24.70 16.17 12.65
CA THR A 323 25.36 15.84 13.93
C THR A 323 24.49 14.90 14.77
N VAL A 324 23.18 15.19 14.85
CA VAL A 324 22.23 14.33 15.55
C VAL A 324 22.07 12.99 14.83
N ALA A 325 21.93 12.99 13.51
CA ALA A 325 21.75 11.77 12.72
C ALA A 325 22.94 10.79 12.87
N PHE A 326 24.17 11.30 12.83
CA PHE A 326 25.38 10.46 12.98
C PHE A 326 25.58 9.89 14.39
N SER A 327 24.86 10.41 15.40
CA SER A 327 24.82 9.76 16.72
C SER A 327 23.97 8.47 16.72
N LEU A 328 23.16 8.26 15.68
CA LEU A 328 22.20 7.16 15.55
C LEU A 328 22.54 6.18 14.42
N THR A 329 23.20 6.65 13.36
CA THR A 329 23.59 5.84 12.19
C THR A 329 24.97 6.22 11.68
N ASN A 330 25.62 5.32 10.96
CA ASN A 330 26.93 5.58 10.35
C ASN A 330 26.84 6.26 8.98
N GLN A 331 25.66 6.27 8.35
CA GLN A 331 25.46 6.80 7.00
C GLN A 331 24.15 7.57 6.92
N ILE A 332 24.20 8.75 6.29
CA ILE A 332 23.01 9.52 5.93
C ILE A 332 23.00 9.79 4.42
N LEU A 333 21.80 9.97 3.87
CA LEU A 333 21.58 10.41 2.50
C LEU A 333 21.25 11.90 2.52
N VAL A 334 22.03 12.73 1.83
CA VAL A 334 21.68 14.13 1.55
C VAL A 334 21.03 14.19 0.19
N GLU A 335 19.78 14.64 0.11
CA GLU A 335 18.95 14.57 -1.09
C GLU A 335 18.26 15.91 -1.39
N GLN A 336 18.02 16.19 -2.67
CA GLN A 336 17.22 17.34 -3.08
C GLN A 336 15.83 17.32 -2.43
N SER A 337 15.40 18.46 -1.87
CA SER A 337 14.06 18.57 -1.29
C SER A 337 12.98 18.53 -2.37
N LEU A 338 12.08 17.54 -2.27
CA LEU A 338 10.86 17.43 -3.08
C LEU A 338 9.60 17.90 -2.31
N ILE A 339 9.75 18.84 -1.38
CA ILE A 339 8.64 19.34 -0.57
C ILE A 339 7.51 19.86 -1.45
N GLY A 340 6.29 19.51 -1.08
CA GLY A 340 5.07 19.91 -1.79
C GLY A 340 4.69 19.01 -2.97
N TRP A 341 5.53 18.04 -3.34
CA TRP A 341 5.15 17.00 -4.29
C TRP A 341 4.14 16.03 -3.64
N LYS A 342 3.31 15.39 -4.47
CA LYS A 342 2.38 14.36 -4.01
C LYS A 342 3.18 13.15 -3.54
N GLU A 343 2.88 12.63 -2.37
CA GLU A 343 3.49 11.38 -1.89
C GLU A 343 2.51 10.23 -2.11
N VAL A 344 2.95 9.20 -2.84
CA VAL A 344 2.13 8.07 -3.26
C VAL A 344 2.86 6.78 -2.90
N GLU A 345 2.13 5.80 -2.34
CA GLU A 345 2.67 4.51 -1.94
C GLU A 345 1.98 3.36 -2.67
N TYR A 346 2.72 2.30 -2.95
CA TYR A 346 2.19 1.04 -3.47
C TYR A 346 2.65 -0.14 -2.62
N GLU A 347 1.71 -1.05 -2.37
CA GLU A 347 1.98 -2.37 -1.78
C GLU A 347 2.07 -3.38 -2.90
N VAL A 348 3.26 -3.93 -3.08
CA VAL A 348 3.59 -4.82 -4.20
C VAL A 348 3.84 -6.21 -3.68
N VAL A 349 3.31 -7.20 -4.38
CA VAL A 349 3.50 -8.62 -4.07
C VAL A 349 4.11 -9.31 -5.27
N ARG A 350 5.20 -10.05 -5.04
CA ARG A 350 5.90 -10.81 -6.07
C ARG A 350 6.19 -12.24 -5.60
N ASP A 351 5.83 -13.21 -6.41
CA ASP A 351 6.13 -14.63 -6.15
C ASP A 351 7.40 -15.11 -6.86
N ALA A 352 7.81 -16.34 -6.54
CA ALA A 352 9.00 -16.96 -7.15
C ALA A 352 8.81 -17.39 -8.61
N ALA A 353 7.58 -17.31 -9.15
CA ALA A 353 7.27 -17.52 -10.57
C ALA A 353 7.27 -16.19 -11.36
N ASP A 354 7.70 -15.09 -10.71
CA ASP A 354 7.76 -13.74 -11.27
C ASP A 354 6.39 -13.10 -11.57
N ASN A 355 5.32 -13.67 -11.02
CA ASN A 355 4.03 -12.99 -10.96
C ASN A 355 4.16 -11.84 -9.98
N CYS A 356 3.82 -10.62 -10.42
CA CYS A 356 4.01 -9.40 -9.65
C CYS A 356 2.78 -8.51 -9.82
N VAL A 357 2.16 -8.11 -8.70
CA VAL A 357 0.90 -7.34 -8.67
C VAL A 357 0.98 -6.23 -7.64
N THR A 358 0.21 -5.15 -7.85
CA THR A 358 0.05 -4.08 -6.84
C THR A 358 -1.28 -4.23 -6.13
N VAL A 359 -1.24 -4.58 -4.84
CA VAL A 359 -2.41 -4.95 -4.04
C VAL A 359 -3.16 -3.72 -3.51
N CYS A 360 -2.43 -2.65 -3.21
CA CYS A 360 -3.03 -1.43 -2.71
C CYS A 360 -2.17 -0.25 -3.14
N ASN A 361 -2.82 0.85 -3.46
CA ASN A 361 -2.17 2.13 -3.60
C ASN A 361 -2.75 3.13 -2.60
N MET A 362 -1.91 4.03 -2.12
CA MET A 362 -2.25 5.01 -1.10
C MET A 362 -1.76 6.39 -1.54
N GLU A 363 -2.56 7.41 -1.27
CA GLU A 363 -2.20 8.80 -1.52
C GLU A 363 -2.16 9.55 -0.20
N ASN A 364 -1.05 10.23 0.06
CA ASN A 364 -0.94 11.10 1.22
C ASN A 364 -1.64 12.42 0.92
N MET A 365 -2.59 12.78 1.77
CA MET A 365 -3.25 14.09 1.72
C MET A 365 -2.25 15.19 2.10
N ASP A 366 -1.40 14.90 3.07
CA ASP A 366 -0.25 15.72 3.43
C ASP A 366 0.88 15.48 2.41
N PRO A 367 1.47 16.53 1.81
CA PRO A 367 2.48 16.37 0.75
C PRO A 367 3.84 15.97 1.32
N MET A 368 4.78 15.65 0.41
CA MET A 368 6.17 15.34 0.71
C MET A 368 6.78 16.35 1.71
N GLY A 369 7.49 15.81 2.70
CA GLY A 369 8.07 16.57 3.81
C GLY A 369 7.45 16.21 5.17
N ILE A 370 6.32 15.53 5.18
CA ILE A 370 5.70 14.91 6.36
C ILE A 370 5.78 13.40 6.14
N HIS A 371 6.32 12.66 7.11
CA HIS A 371 6.49 11.22 6.98
C HIS A 371 5.14 10.52 6.80
N THR A 372 5.03 9.53 5.90
CA THR A 372 3.82 8.70 5.66
C THR A 372 3.08 8.28 6.94
N GLY A 373 3.83 7.76 7.92
CA GLY A 373 3.34 7.42 9.27
C GLY A 373 2.70 8.58 10.07
N ASP A 374 3.12 9.83 9.88
CA ASP A 374 2.54 11.05 10.46
C ASP A 374 1.63 11.82 9.48
N SER A 375 1.45 11.33 8.27
CA SER A 375 0.54 11.89 7.26
C SER A 375 -0.89 11.34 7.41
N ILE A 376 -1.86 12.15 6.99
CA ILE A 376 -3.20 11.67 6.65
C ILE A 376 -3.14 10.99 5.28
N VAL A 377 -3.63 9.76 5.18
CA VAL A 377 -3.49 8.91 3.99
C VAL A 377 -4.87 8.40 3.56
N VAL A 378 -5.12 8.36 2.25
CA VAL A 378 -6.34 7.79 1.67
C VAL A 378 -6.04 6.60 0.76
N ALA A 379 -6.95 5.64 0.73
CA ALA A 379 -6.90 4.49 -0.17
C ALA A 379 -8.28 4.23 -0.81
N PRO A 380 -8.37 4.02 -2.13
CA PRO A 380 -7.30 4.20 -3.12
C PRO A 380 -6.95 5.70 -3.32
N SER A 381 -5.93 6.01 -4.12
CA SER A 381 -5.65 7.39 -4.55
C SER A 381 -6.86 8.06 -5.21
N GLN A 382 -7.02 9.36 -5.02
CA GLN A 382 -8.15 10.16 -5.48
C GLN A 382 -7.78 11.19 -6.56
N THR A 383 -6.52 11.66 -6.58
CA THR A 383 -6.13 12.79 -7.45
C THR A 383 -5.18 12.42 -8.59
N LEU A 384 -4.94 11.12 -8.79
CA LEU A 384 -4.13 10.60 -9.89
C LEU A 384 -5.01 10.36 -11.12
N SER A 385 -4.51 10.81 -12.27
CA SER A 385 -5.00 10.38 -13.57
C SER A 385 -4.64 8.91 -13.83
N ASN A 386 -5.30 8.31 -14.83
CA ASN A 386 -4.99 6.95 -15.28
C ASN A 386 -3.51 6.80 -15.68
N GLU A 387 -2.97 7.81 -16.37
CA GLU A 387 -1.58 7.82 -16.82
C GLU A 387 -0.60 7.87 -15.63
N GLU A 388 -0.82 8.75 -14.67
CA GLU A 388 0.01 8.83 -13.45
C GLU A 388 -0.07 7.53 -12.64
N PHE A 389 -1.28 7.00 -12.41
CA PHE A 389 -1.48 5.76 -11.66
C PHE A 389 -0.76 4.58 -12.32
N HIS A 390 -1.00 4.33 -13.60
CA HIS A 390 -0.41 3.17 -14.27
C HIS A 390 1.09 3.33 -14.52
N LYS A 391 1.59 4.55 -14.72
CA LYS A 391 3.04 4.82 -14.79
C LYS A 391 3.73 4.44 -13.48
N LEU A 392 3.22 4.91 -12.34
CA LEU A 392 3.80 4.58 -11.04
C LEU A 392 3.66 3.08 -10.72
N ARG A 393 2.51 2.47 -11.04
CA ARG A 393 2.28 1.02 -10.90
C ARG A 393 3.28 0.19 -11.72
N GLU A 394 3.48 0.54 -12.99
CA GLU A 394 4.42 -0.16 -13.87
C GLU A 394 5.86 -0.04 -13.34
N THR A 395 6.27 1.17 -12.95
CA THR A 395 7.55 1.40 -12.29
C THR A 395 7.69 0.55 -11.02
N ALA A 396 6.64 0.43 -10.19
CA ALA A 396 6.66 -0.37 -8.97
C ALA A 396 6.98 -1.83 -9.28
N ILE A 397 6.26 -2.41 -10.25
CA ILE A 397 6.48 -3.79 -10.68
C ILE A 397 7.89 -3.97 -11.26
N LYS A 398 8.36 -3.04 -12.10
CA LYS A 398 9.70 -3.07 -12.70
C LYS A 398 10.80 -3.05 -11.65
N VAL A 399 10.71 -2.13 -10.69
CA VAL A 399 11.69 -1.96 -9.59
C VAL A 399 11.70 -3.20 -8.69
N VAL A 400 10.54 -3.69 -8.27
CA VAL A 400 10.42 -4.86 -7.38
C VAL A 400 10.96 -6.13 -8.03
N ARG A 401 10.70 -6.32 -9.34
CA ARG A 401 11.31 -7.41 -10.12
C ARG A 401 12.83 -7.28 -10.19
N HIS A 402 13.35 -6.08 -10.49
CA HIS A 402 14.78 -5.84 -10.62
C HIS A 402 15.53 -6.07 -9.30
N LEU A 403 14.95 -5.64 -8.17
CA LEU A 403 15.50 -5.87 -6.83
C LEU A 403 15.42 -7.33 -6.37
N GLY A 404 14.71 -8.20 -7.11
CA GLY A 404 14.61 -9.62 -6.80
C GLY A 404 13.77 -9.95 -5.56
N ILE A 405 12.84 -9.06 -5.19
CA ILE A 405 11.98 -9.23 -4.01
C ILE A 405 11.04 -10.43 -4.18
N ILE A 406 10.87 -11.24 -3.13
CA ILE A 406 9.96 -12.39 -3.08
C ILE A 406 9.14 -12.32 -1.80
N GLY A 407 7.84 -12.12 -1.93
CA GLY A 407 6.94 -11.81 -0.82
C GLY A 407 6.24 -10.49 -1.07
N GLU A 408 6.28 -9.61 -0.08
CA GLU A 408 5.65 -8.28 -0.12
C GLU A 408 6.72 -7.20 0.11
N CYS A 409 6.46 -6.02 -0.45
CA CYS A 409 7.17 -4.80 -0.12
C CYS A 409 6.29 -3.55 -0.36
N ASN A 410 6.68 -2.47 0.31
CA ASN A 410 6.13 -1.13 0.10
C ASN A 410 7.11 -0.29 -0.74
N ILE A 411 6.62 0.47 -1.71
CA ILE A 411 7.40 1.44 -2.49
C ILE A 411 6.76 2.81 -2.43
N GLN A 412 7.58 3.86 -2.29
CA GLN A 412 7.15 5.24 -2.12
C GLN A 412 7.65 6.12 -3.26
N TYR A 413 6.79 7.05 -3.69
CA TYR A 413 7.04 8.00 -4.76
C TYR A 413 6.77 9.42 -4.32
N ALA A 414 7.58 10.35 -4.84
CA ALA A 414 7.18 11.75 -4.97
C ALA A 414 6.78 11.99 -6.43
N LEU A 415 5.53 12.42 -6.65
CA LEU A 415 5.00 12.79 -7.97
C LEU A 415 4.81 14.31 -8.04
N HIS A 416 5.34 14.93 -9.09
CA HIS A 416 5.19 16.36 -9.30
C HIS A 416 3.71 16.71 -9.52
N PRO A 417 3.15 17.74 -8.85
CA PRO A 417 1.70 17.95 -8.81
C PRO A 417 1.07 18.38 -10.16
N SER A 418 1.88 18.76 -11.15
CA SER A 418 1.41 19.25 -12.45
C SER A 418 2.16 18.66 -13.65
N SER A 419 2.90 17.56 -13.48
CA SER A 419 3.60 16.87 -14.57
C SER A 419 3.76 15.38 -14.25
N LEU A 420 4.20 14.59 -15.22
CA LEU A 420 4.50 13.17 -15.03
C LEU A 420 5.90 12.92 -14.44
N GLU A 421 6.57 13.96 -13.95
CA GLU A 421 7.87 13.83 -13.30
C GLU A 421 7.67 13.19 -11.93
N TYR A 422 8.45 12.16 -11.63
CA TYR A 422 8.40 11.45 -10.36
C TYR A 422 9.80 11.05 -9.92
N CYS A 423 9.96 10.82 -8.62
CA CYS A 423 11.14 10.20 -8.03
C CYS A 423 10.72 9.05 -7.14
N ILE A 424 11.46 7.95 -7.21
CA ILE A 424 11.38 6.87 -6.22
C ILE A 424 12.11 7.34 -4.96
N ILE A 425 11.43 7.25 -3.82
CA ILE A 425 11.95 7.70 -2.52
C ILE A 425 12.61 6.56 -1.78
N GLU A 426 11.89 5.44 -1.63
CA GLU A 426 12.40 4.24 -1.00
C GLU A 426 11.56 3.00 -1.33
N VAL A 427 12.16 1.83 -1.09
CA VAL A 427 11.48 0.53 -1.08
C VAL A 427 11.75 -0.11 0.26
N ASN A 428 10.69 -0.50 0.96
CA ASN A 428 10.76 -1.28 2.19
C ASN A 428 10.53 -2.76 1.85
N ALA A 429 11.60 -3.55 1.75
CA ALA A 429 11.55 -4.98 1.38
C ALA A 429 11.10 -5.90 2.54
N ARG A 430 10.09 -5.44 3.29
CA ARG A 430 9.51 -6.10 4.45
C ARG A 430 8.07 -5.61 4.65
N LEU A 431 7.33 -6.35 5.46
CA LEU A 431 6.07 -5.84 5.96
C LEU A 431 6.29 -4.55 6.76
N SER A 432 5.27 -3.72 6.71
CA SER A 432 5.30 -2.34 7.18
C SER A 432 3.96 -1.93 7.78
N ARG A 433 3.92 -0.73 8.35
CA ARG A 433 2.66 -0.08 8.74
C ARG A 433 1.72 0.08 7.54
N SER A 434 2.26 0.49 6.41
CA SER A 434 1.54 0.62 5.14
C SER A 434 0.93 -0.72 4.70
N SER A 435 1.65 -1.84 4.82
CA SER A 435 1.12 -3.18 4.52
C SER A 435 -0.01 -3.62 5.46
N ALA A 436 0.07 -3.26 6.75
CA ALA A 436 -0.99 -3.54 7.72
C ALA A 436 -2.25 -2.72 7.39
N LEU A 437 -2.07 -1.42 7.12
CA LEU A 437 -3.14 -0.52 6.67
C LEU A 437 -3.79 -1.04 5.38
N ALA A 438 -3.00 -1.37 4.36
CA ALA A 438 -3.49 -1.91 3.10
C ALA A 438 -4.24 -3.24 3.26
N SER A 439 -3.76 -4.13 4.14
CA SER A 439 -4.47 -5.38 4.44
C SER A 439 -5.85 -5.13 5.05
N LYS A 440 -5.98 -4.08 5.87
CA LYS A 440 -7.27 -3.68 6.46
C LYS A 440 -8.15 -2.93 5.47
N ALA A 441 -7.56 -2.09 4.61
CA ALA A 441 -8.29 -1.32 3.61
C ALA A 441 -8.89 -2.22 2.53
N THR A 442 -8.13 -3.20 2.05
CA THR A 442 -8.52 -4.06 0.94
C THR A 442 -9.23 -5.34 1.37
N GLY A 443 -8.95 -5.84 2.59
CA GLY A 443 -9.31 -7.20 3.01
C GLY A 443 -8.33 -8.28 2.53
N TYR A 444 -7.28 -7.90 1.79
CA TYR A 444 -6.25 -8.79 1.27
C TYR A 444 -5.15 -9.03 2.33
N PRO A 445 -4.94 -10.26 2.84
CA PRO A 445 -4.05 -10.49 3.97
C PRO A 445 -2.57 -10.58 3.54
N LEU A 446 -1.93 -9.44 3.28
CA LEU A 446 -0.56 -9.35 2.73
C LEU A 446 0.45 -10.23 3.48
N ALA A 447 0.50 -10.16 4.80
CA ALA A 447 1.44 -10.94 5.61
C ALA A 447 1.26 -12.46 5.49
N PHE A 448 0.01 -12.92 5.40
CA PHE A 448 -0.31 -14.34 5.22
C PHE A 448 0.17 -14.81 3.84
N ILE A 449 -0.08 -14.01 2.81
CA ILE A 449 0.28 -14.31 1.43
C ILE A 449 1.79 -14.29 1.28
N ALA A 450 2.48 -13.25 1.77
CA ALA A 450 3.94 -13.16 1.77
C ALA A 450 4.61 -14.39 2.42
N ALA A 451 4.05 -14.93 3.50
CA ALA A 451 4.57 -16.15 4.13
C ALA A 451 4.37 -17.41 3.27
N LYS A 452 3.26 -17.52 2.52
CA LYS A 452 3.07 -18.60 1.52
C LYS A 452 4.05 -18.47 0.35
N LEU A 453 4.25 -17.25 -0.14
CA LEU A 453 5.22 -16.95 -1.20
C LEU A 453 6.65 -17.27 -0.78
N ALA A 454 6.98 -17.02 0.49
CA ALA A 454 8.27 -17.37 1.09
C ALA A 454 8.55 -18.88 1.12
N LEU A 455 7.52 -19.73 0.96
CA LEU A 455 7.65 -21.19 0.79
C LEU A 455 7.72 -21.62 -0.68
N GLY A 456 7.64 -20.68 -1.62
CA GLY A 456 7.65 -20.94 -3.07
C GLY A 456 6.27 -21.27 -3.66
N ILE A 457 5.17 -21.05 -2.94
CA ILE A 457 3.81 -21.20 -3.47
C ILE A 457 3.50 -19.97 -4.34
N SER A 458 2.97 -20.15 -5.54
CA SER A 458 2.66 -19.05 -6.46
C SER A 458 1.31 -18.39 -6.16
N LEU A 459 1.14 -17.13 -6.54
CA LEU A 459 -0.09 -16.35 -6.32
C LEU A 459 -1.36 -17.04 -6.85
N PRO A 460 -1.39 -17.65 -8.06
CA PRO A 460 -2.57 -18.35 -8.55
C PRO A 460 -2.94 -19.59 -7.73
N ASP A 461 -2.00 -20.18 -6.98
CA ASP A 461 -2.24 -21.37 -6.15
C ASP A 461 -2.72 -21.01 -4.74
N ILE A 462 -2.64 -19.73 -4.35
CA ILE A 462 -3.12 -19.26 -3.06
C ILE A 462 -4.58 -18.82 -3.21
N LYS A 463 -5.45 -19.37 -2.38
CA LYS A 463 -6.88 -19.03 -2.39
C LYS A 463 -7.16 -17.67 -1.75
N ASN A 464 -8.04 -16.88 -2.36
CA ASN A 464 -8.62 -15.71 -1.70
C ASN A 464 -9.63 -16.15 -0.62
N MET A 465 -9.28 -15.93 0.64
CA MET A 465 -10.10 -16.33 1.78
C MET A 465 -11.39 -15.50 1.95
N VAL A 466 -11.47 -14.31 1.33
CA VAL A 466 -12.63 -13.43 1.39
C VAL A 466 -13.73 -13.90 0.44
N SER A 467 -13.39 -14.18 -0.82
CA SER A 467 -14.34 -14.68 -1.83
C SER A 467 -14.58 -16.19 -1.72
N GLY A 468 -13.56 -16.95 -1.30
CA GLY A 468 -13.60 -18.40 -1.22
C GLY A 468 -13.65 -19.12 -2.58
N LYS A 469 -13.59 -18.39 -3.70
CA LYS A 469 -13.70 -18.94 -5.06
C LYS A 469 -12.59 -18.48 -6.00
N THR A 470 -11.98 -17.33 -5.74
CA THR A 470 -10.88 -16.77 -6.54
C THR A 470 -9.53 -17.02 -5.87
N THR A 471 -8.45 -16.61 -6.52
CA THR A 471 -7.07 -16.75 -6.04
C THR A 471 -6.55 -15.43 -5.46
N ALA A 472 -5.34 -15.43 -4.92
CA ALA A 472 -4.64 -14.23 -4.48
C ALA A 472 -4.00 -13.46 -5.65
N CYS A 473 -4.01 -14.01 -6.87
CA CYS A 473 -3.44 -13.35 -8.04
C CYS A 473 -4.45 -12.34 -8.61
N PHE A 474 -4.62 -11.19 -7.98
CA PHE A 474 -5.45 -10.08 -8.48
C PHE A 474 -5.07 -8.78 -7.77
N GLU A 475 -5.60 -7.66 -8.29
CA GLU A 475 -5.52 -6.35 -7.64
C GLU A 475 -6.91 -6.00 -7.06
N PRO A 476 -7.03 -5.82 -5.73
CA PRO A 476 -8.30 -5.48 -5.10
C PRO A 476 -8.99 -4.26 -5.71
N SER A 477 -10.32 -4.34 -5.81
CA SER A 477 -11.18 -3.20 -6.19
C SER A 477 -11.99 -2.73 -4.97
N LEU A 478 -11.97 -1.43 -4.71
CA LEU A 478 -12.63 -0.82 -3.56
C LEU A 478 -13.79 0.05 -4.03
N ASP A 479 -15.01 -0.28 -3.60
CA ASP A 479 -16.23 0.52 -3.83
C ASP A 479 -16.52 1.51 -2.69
N TYR A 480 -15.46 1.81 -1.93
CA TYR A 480 -15.39 2.71 -0.78
C TYR A 480 -14.02 3.40 -0.73
N ILE A 481 -13.91 4.41 0.14
CA ILE A 481 -12.68 5.13 0.45
C ILE A 481 -12.31 4.86 1.90
N VAL A 482 -11.03 4.60 2.13
CA VAL A 482 -10.42 4.49 3.45
C VAL A 482 -9.64 5.76 3.75
N THR A 483 -9.69 6.22 5.00
CA THR A 483 -8.86 7.32 5.50
C THR A 483 -8.15 6.92 6.77
N LYS A 484 -6.82 6.98 6.74
CA LYS A 484 -5.96 6.83 7.91
C LYS A 484 -5.56 8.20 8.44
N ILE A 485 -5.64 8.37 9.76
CA ILE A 485 -5.16 9.58 10.45
C ILE A 485 -4.25 9.15 11.61
N PRO A 486 -3.08 9.78 11.79
CA PRO A 486 -2.21 9.49 12.92
C PRO A 486 -2.81 9.98 14.24
N ARG A 487 -2.36 9.37 15.33
CA ARG A 487 -2.66 9.79 16.70
C ARG A 487 -1.38 10.24 17.39
N TRP A 488 -1.39 11.47 17.89
CA TRP A 488 -0.30 12.05 18.67
C TRP A 488 -0.65 12.20 20.15
N ASP A 489 0.35 12.13 21.02
CA ASP A 489 0.26 12.41 22.46
C ASP A 489 1.37 13.37 22.91
N LEU A 490 1.49 14.52 22.24
CA LEU A 490 2.60 15.46 22.42
C LEU A 490 2.46 16.36 23.65
N ASP A 491 1.23 16.56 24.15
CA ASP A 491 0.95 17.45 25.29
C ASP A 491 1.66 17.02 26.58
N ARG A 492 2.00 15.74 26.71
CA ARG A 492 2.69 15.19 27.88
C ARG A 492 4.19 15.49 27.87
N PHE A 493 4.74 15.91 26.74
CA PHE A 493 6.16 16.16 26.54
C PHE A 493 6.42 17.66 26.34
N GLN A 494 6.52 18.41 27.45
CA GLN A 494 6.63 19.88 27.43
C GLN A 494 7.83 20.44 26.64
N GLY A 495 8.89 19.64 26.45
CA GLY A 495 10.06 20.00 25.64
C GLY A 495 9.96 19.63 24.16
N THR A 496 8.86 19.00 23.72
CA THR A 496 8.70 18.51 22.35
C THR A 496 7.71 19.39 21.59
N THR A 497 8.12 19.83 20.40
CA THR A 497 7.26 20.66 19.54
C THR A 497 6.10 19.84 18.96
N GLY A 498 4.94 20.49 18.84
CA GLY A 498 3.75 19.96 18.16
C GLY A 498 3.87 19.87 16.63
N GLN A 499 4.99 20.34 16.08
CA GLN A 499 5.29 20.31 14.64
C GLN A 499 5.62 18.89 14.19
N ILE A 500 5.18 18.54 13.00
CA ILE A 500 5.45 17.24 12.36
C ILE A 500 6.28 17.46 11.08
N GLY A 501 6.95 16.43 10.62
CA GLY A 501 7.83 16.50 9.45
C GLY A 501 8.29 15.10 9.04
N SER A 502 9.49 14.99 8.52
CA SER A 502 10.04 13.72 8.01
C SER A 502 10.34 12.67 9.09
N SER A 503 10.37 13.04 10.37
CA SER A 503 10.55 12.11 11.49
C SER A 503 9.25 11.91 12.24
N MET A 504 8.82 10.65 12.36
CA MET A 504 7.55 10.28 12.99
C MET A 504 7.49 10.65 14.47
N LYS A 505 6.34 11.17 14.90
CA LYS A 505 6.02 11.45 16.31
C LYS A 505 4.69 10.84 16.75
N SER A 506 3.91 10.30 15.83
CA SER A 506 2.65 9.63 16.14
C SER A 506 2.88 8.36 16.97
N VAL A 507 2.00 8.14 17.94
CA VAL A 507 2.01 6.97 18.85
C VAL A 507 1.03 5.88 18.43
N GLY A 508 0.22 6.16 17.40
CA GLY A 508 -0.80 5.27 16.89
C GLY A 508 -1.46 5.85 15.66
N GLU A 509 -2.47 5.15 15.16
CA GLU A 509 -3.24 5.57 13.99
C GLU A 509 -4.65 4.98 14.04
N VAL A 510 -5.54 5.57 13.27
CA VAL A 510 -6.91 5.08 13.09
C VAL A 510 -7.19 4.94 11.61
N MET A 511 -8.11 4.04 11.26
CA MET A 511 -8.57 3.84 9.90
C MET A 511 -10.10 3.89 9.90
N ALA A 512 -10.67 4.76 9.08
CA ALA A 512 -12.11 4.82 8.85
C ALA A 512 -12.47 4.48 7.41
N ILE A 513 -13.71 4.04 7.21
CA ILE A 513 -14.25 3.66 5.90
C ILE A 513 -15.57 4.42 5.67
N GLY A 514 -15.69 4.98 4.47
CA GLY A 514 -16.90 5.64 3.96
C GLY A 514 -16.98 5.54 2.44
N ARG A 515 -18.12 5.88 1.84
CA ARG A 515 -18.24 5.91 0.36
C ARG A 515 -18.15 7.31 -0.22
N THR A 516 -17.87 8.28 0.65
CA THR A 516 -17.43 9.64 0.31
C THR A 516 -16.19 9.93 1.13
N PHE A 517 -15.32 10.82 0.62
CA PHE A 517 -14.14 11.26 1.37
C PHE A 517 -14.56 11.87 2.71
N GLU A 518 -15.58 12.73 2.71
CA GLU A 518 -16.08 13.43 3.89
C GLU A 518 -16.56 12.45 4.97
N GLU A 519 -17.29 11.40 4.56
CA GLU A 519 -17.74 10.37 5.49
C GLU A 519 -16.56 9.65 6.16
N SER A 520 -15.59 9.22 5.36
CA SER A 520 -14.40 8.52 5.83
C SER A 520 -13.55 9.43 6.73
N PHE A 521 -13.25 10.63 6.25
CA PHE A 521 -12.40 11.62 6.92
C PHE A 521 -12.97 12.08 8.27
N GLN A 522 -14.26 12.44 8.33
CA GLN A 522 -14.86 12.85 9.61
C GLN A 522 -14.96 11.70 10.62
N LYS A 523 -15.17 10.45 10.16
CA LYS A 523 -15.10 9.27 11.03
C LYS A 523 -13.68 9.08 11.57
N ALA A 524 -12.66 9.17 10.72
CA ALA A 524 -11.26 9.03 11.15
C ALA A 524 -10.88 10.07 12.20
N LEU A 525 -11.24 11.35 11.99
CA LEU A 525 -10.98 12.42 12.97
C LEU A 525 -11.59 12.11 14.35
N ARG A 526 -12.84 11.63 14.38
CA ARG A 526 -13.49 11.22 15.64
C ARG A 526 -12.81 10.02 16.31
N MET A 527 -12.27 9.08 15.52
CA MET A 527 -11.58 7.91 16.07
C MET A 527 -10.27 8.29 16.77
N CYS A 528 -9.61 9.38 16.35
CA CYS A 528 -8.34 9.82 16.96
C CYS A 528 -8.49 10.15 18.45
N HIS A 529 -9.58 10.81 18.86
CA HIS A 529 -9.78 11.18 20.26
C HIS A 529 -11.26 11.52 20.59
N PRO A 530 -11.79 11.15 21.78
CA PRO A 530 -13.19 11.43 22.16
C PRO A 530 -13.61 12.91 22.22
N SER A 531 -12.63 13.83 22.27
CA SER A 531 -12.88 15.28 22.26
C SER A 531 -13.05 15.85 20.86
N ILE A 532 -12.77 15.08 19.80
CA ILE A 532 -12.89 15.49 18.42
C ILE A 532 -14.27 15.07 17.91
N ASP A 533 -15.06 16.04 17.44
CA ASP A 533 -16.42 15.79 16.94
C ASP A 533 -16.45 15.48 15.43
N GLY A 534 -15.39 15.84 14.70
CA GLY A 534 -15.25 15.69 13.25
C GLY A 534 -14.31 16.76 12.71
N PHE A 535 -14.48 17.15 11.44
CA PHE A 535 -13.75 18.28 10.87
C PHE A 535 -14.43 19.58 11.30
N MET A 536 -13.85 20.28 12.28
CA MET A 536 -14.36 21.52 12.85
C MET A 536 -13.22 22.49 13.13
N SER A 537 -13.52 23.79 13.26
CA SER A 537 -12.53 24.82 13.59
C SER A 537 -12.04 24.80 15.04
N GLU A 538 -12.60 23.95 15.90
CA GLU A 538 -12.22 23.84 17.31
C GLU A 538 -11.04 22.89 17.48
N LEU A 539 -10.11 23.23 18.36
CA LEU A 539 -8.99 22.35 18.67
C LEU A 539 -9.43 21.15 19.51
N PRO A 540 -8.72 20.01 19.40
CA PRO A 540 -8.89 18.89 20.31
C PRO A 540 -8.75 19.33 21.78
N MET A 541 -9.35 18.53 22.66
CA MET A 541 -9.36 18.77 24.11
C MET A 541 -10.06 20.08 24.53
N LYS A 542 -10.86 20.67 23.63
CA LYS A 542 -11.53 21.96 23.84
C LYS A 542 -10.55 23.10 24.16
N LYS A 543 -9.32 23.00 23.65
CA LYS A 543 -8.33 24.06 23.80
C LYS A 543 -8.78 25.30 23.02
N PRO A 544 -8.65 26.51 23.57
CA PRO A 544 -8.82 27.71 22.78
C PRO A 544 -7.66 27.85 21.80
N TRP A 545 -7.92 28.49 20.67
CA TRP A 545 -6.83 29.04 19.85
C TRP A 545 -6.14 30.16 20.63
N GLN A 546 -4.84 30.36 20.40
CA GLN A 546 -4.14 31.53 20.93
C GLN A 546 -4.72 32.82 20.32
N ASP A 547 -4.70 33.91 21.09
CA ASP A 547 -5.26 35.21 20.67
C ASP A 547 -4.55 35.78 19.42
N ASP A 548 -3.28 35.43 19.24
CA ASP A 548 -2.42 35.79 18.11
C ASP A 548 -2.43 34.75 16.98
N PHE A 549 -3.48 33.92 16.87
CA PHE A 549 -3.61 32.91 15.82
C PHE A 549 -3.33 33.49 14.43
N ASN A 550 -2.27 32.97 13.81
CA ASN A 550 -1.88 33.31 12.44
C ASN A 550 -2.06 32.09 11.54
N TYR A 551 -3.12 32.09 10.73
CA TYR A 551 -3.42 30.98 9.82
C TYR A 551 -2.27 30.72 8.82
N GLN A 552 -1.56 31.75 8.36
CA GLN A 552 -0.46 31.56 7.41
C GLN A 552 0.66 30.73 8.01
N LYS A 553 1.00 30.99 9.29
CA LYS A 553 2.01 30.22 10.03
C LYS A 553 1.54 28.79 10.31
N GLU A 554 0.31 28.63 10.82
CA GLU A 554 -0.24 27.31 11.18
C GLU A 554 -0.47 26.41 9.96
N LEU A 555 -0.74 26.99 8.79
CA LEU A 555 -0.88 26.25 7.53
C LEU A 555 0.47 25.93 6.89
N SER A 556 1.44 26.85 6.92
CA SER A 556 2.76 26.64 6.29
C SER A 556 3.68 25.70 7.07
N VAL A 557 3.51 25.59 8.40
CA VAL A 557 4.31 24.70 9.23
C VAL A 557 3.45 23.51 9.69
N PRO A 558 3.68 22.29 9.16
CA PRO A 558 2.89 21.14 9.54
C PRO A 558 2.93 20.86 11.04
N SER A 559 1.77 20.55 11.61
CA SER A 559 1.60 20.23 13.02
C SER A 559 0.47 19.23 13.23
N SER A 560 0.46 18.59 14.41
CA SER A 560 -0.64 17.68 14.81
C SER A 560 -2.03 18.33 14.83
N THR A 561 -2.10 19.67 14.75
CA THR A 561 -3.35 20.44 14.74
C THR A 561 -3.64 21.17 13.42
N ARG A 562 -2.81 20.97 12.38
CA ARG A 562 -2.92 21.65 11.08
C ARG A 562 -4.30 21.46 10.44
N THR A 563 -4.87 20.27 10.53
CA THR A 563 -6.21 19.97 9.98
C THR A 563 -7.29 20.90 10.55
N TYR A 564 -7.25 21.23 11.84
CA TYR A 564 -8.20 22.15 12.47
C TYR A 564 -7.91 23.61 12.10
N ALA A 565 -6.65 23.96 11.84
CA ALA A 565 -6.27 25.26 11.30
C ALA A 565 -6.83 25.44 9.87
N VAL A 566 -6.83 24.39 9.03
CA VAL A 566 -7.50 24.39 7.72
C VAL A 566 -9.00 24.64 7.87
N ALA A 567 -9.68 23.93 8.78
CA ALA A 567 -11.10 24.15 9.05
C ALA A 567 -11.39 25.60 9.47
N LYS A 568 -10.56 26.17 10.36
CA LYS A 568 -10.66 27.56 10.81
C LYS A 568 -10.40 28.58 9.70
N ALA A 569 -9.44 28.32 8.82
CA ALA A 569 -9.14 29.17 7.66
C ALA A 569 -10.31 29.20 6.68
N LEU A 570 -10.85 28.02 6.32
CA LEU A 570 -12.02 27.90 5.45
C LEU A 570 -13.25 28.60 6.04
N GLN A 571 -13.49 28.46 7.35
CA GLN A 571 -14.61 29.13 8.02
C GLN A 571 -14.44 30.67 8.06
N SER A 572 -13.19 31.15 8.13
CA SER A 572 -12.86 32.58 8.06
C SER A 572 -12.91 33.15 6.63
N GLY A 573 -13.25 32.33 5.63
CA GLY A 573 -13.36 32.76 4.23
C GLY A 573 -12.05 32.78 3.44
N VAL A 574 -10.97 32.16 3.96
CA VAL A 574 -9.72 31.97 3.20
C VAL A 574 -9.99 31.05 2.00
N SER A 575 -9.46 31.39 0.83
CA SER A 575 -9.70 30.64 -0.40
C SER A 575 -8.99 29.28 -0.39
N VAL A 576 -9.51 28.32 -1.16
CA VAL A 576 -8.85 27.02 -1.36
C VAL A 576 -7.48 27.19 -2.00
N ASP A 577 -7.31 28.18 -2.89
CA ASP A 577 -6.04 28.47 -3.54
C ASP A 577 -4.99 28.98 -2.55
N ASP A 578 -5.36 29.89 -1.64
CA ASP A 578 -4.42 30.38 -0.61
C ASP A 578 -4.01 29.27 0.35
N ILE A 579 -4.94 28.39 0.74
CA ILE A 579 -4.62 27.23 1.59
C ILE A 579 -3.71 26.26 0.82
N TYR A 580 -3.95 26.02 -0.47
CA TYR A 580 -3.08 25.19 -1.30
C TYR A 580 -1.66 25.75 -1.36
N GLN A 581 -1.47 27.06 -1.58
CA GLN A 581 -0.14 27.68 -1.63
C GLN A 581 0.64 27.53 -0.32
N LEU A 582 -0.06 27.55 0.82
CA LEU A 582 0.56 27.40 2.13
C LEU A 582 0.80 25.93 2.51
N THR A 583 -0.08 25.03 2.05
CA THR A 583 -0.10 23.65 2.55
C THR A 583 0.46 22.61 1.61
N ALA A 584 0.38 22.89 0.31
CA ALA A 584 0.53 21.95 -0.80
C ALA A 584 -0.39 20.70 -0.71
N ILE A 585 -1.44 20.74 0.12
CA ILE A 585 -2.50 19.73 0.12
C ILE A 585 -3.32 19.92 -1.16
N ASP A 586 -3.48 18.86 -1.97
CA ASP A 586 -4.19 18.95 -3.26
C ASP A 586 -5.58 19.59 -3.10
N LYS A 587 -5.90 20.49 -4.04
CA LYS A 587 -7.14 21.28 -4.01
C LYS A 587 -8.38 20.41 -3.95
N TRP A 588 -8.36 19.20 -4.51
CA TRP A 588 -9.47 18.26 -4.42
C TRP A 588 -9.86 18.00 -2.96
N PHE A 589 -8.89 17.66 -2.09
CA PHE A 589 -9.15 17.44 -0.67
C PHE A 589 -9.67 18.70 0.02
N LEU A 590 -9.08 19.86 -0.30
CA LEU A 590 -9.50 21.15 0.25
C LEU A 590 -10.93 21.52 -0.17
N TYR A 591 -11.35 21.21 -1.40
CA TYR A 591 -12.73 21.39 -1.83
C TYR A 591 -13.70 20.45 -1.10
N ARG A 592 -13.31 19.20 -0.82
CA ARG A 592 -14.13 18.31 0.03
C ARG A 592 -14.26 18.86 1.45
N MET A 593 -13.17 19.36 2.03
CA MET A 593 -13.17 20.02 3.34
C MET A 593 -14.03 21.29 3.35
N GLN A 594 -13.97 22.10 2.29
CA GLN A 594 -14.83 23.28 2.12
C GLN A 594 -16.32 22.87 2.05
N GLY A 595 -16.63 21.76 1.38
CA GLY A 595 -17.99 21.19 1.35
C GLY A 595 -18.52 20.86 2.75
N ILE A 596 -17.68 20.31 3.63
CA ILE A 596 -18.04 20.06 5.04
C ILE A 596 -18.38 21.39 5.74
N VAL A 597 -17.54 22.43 5.59
CA VAL A 597 -17.77 23.75 6.20
C VAL A 597 -19.07 24.39 5.66
N GLN A 598 -19.40 24.19 4.39
CA GLN A 598 -20.66 24.66 3.81
C GLN A 598 -21.87 23.98 4.46
N VAL A 599 -21.83 22.66 4.65
CA VAL A 599 -22.88 21.91 5.36
C VAL A 599 -22.99 22.35 6.82
N GLU A 600 -21.87 22.58 7.48
CA GLU A 600 -21.84 23.14 8.83
C GLU A 600 -22.58 24.48 8.90
N ASN A 601 -22.31 25.39 7.96
CA ASN A 601 -22.96 26.70 7.87
C ASN A 601 -24.46 26.60 7.54
N MET A 602 -24.88 25.59 6.78
CA MET A 602 -26.30 25.30 6.54
C MET A 602 -26.97 24.80 7.82
N LEU A 603 -26.36 23.86 8.55
CA LEU A 603 -26.90 23.32 9.80
C LEU A 603 -27.08 24.41 10.87
N LYS A 604 -26.14 25.36 10.99
CA LYS A 604 -26.23 26.50 11.92
C LYS A 604 -27.44 27.41 11.68
N LYS A 605 -28.01 27.41 10.46
CA LYS A 605 -29.19 28.22 10.11
C LYS A 605 -30.51 27.51 10.39
N HIS A 606 -30.47 26.25 10.82
CA HIS A 606 -31.65 25.42 11.03
C HIS A 606 -31.78 25.00 12.50
N THR A 607 -33.00 24.61 12.87
CA THR A 607 -33.40 24.07 14.16
C THR A 607 -34.12 22.74 13.94
N ARG A 608 -34.36 22.00 15.02
CA ARG A 608 -35.06 20.70 14.97
C ARG A 608 -36.43 20.78 14.29
N ALA A 609 -37.08 21.95 14.33
CA ALA A 609 -38.40 22.16 13.76
C ALA A 609 -38.40 22.38 12.24
N ASN A 610 -37.31 22.92 11.67
CA ASN A 610 -37.29 23.38 10.28
C ASN A 610 -36.25 22.69 9.38
N ILE A 611 -35.39 21.82 9.93
CA ILE A 611 -34.41 21.09 9.12
C ILE A 611 -35.09 20.13 8.15
N SER A 612 -34.75 20.23 6.87
CA SER A 612 -35.25 19.33 5.82
C SER A 612 -34.67 17.92 5.99
N GLU A 613 -35.38 16.94 5.44
CA GLU A 613 -34.88 15.56 5.41
C GLU A 613 -33.62 15.45 4.55
N ASP A 614 -33.60 16.11 3.39
CA ASP A 614 -32.47 16.11 2.46
C ASP A 614 -31.19 16.66 3.09
N LEU A 615 -31.29 17.77 3.83
CA LEU A 615 -30.11 18.35 4.51
C LEU A 615 -29.59 17.40 5.59
N LEU A 616 -30.49 16.73 6.31
CA LEU A 616 -30.10 15.75 7.33
C LEU A 616 -29.44 14.52 6.68
N ILE A 617 -29.99 13.99 5.59
CA ILE A 617 -29.37 12.90 4.80
C ILE A 617 -27.99 13.31 4.32
N LYS A 618 -27.87 14.48 3.67
CA LYS A 618 -26.60 15.02 3.16
C LYS A 618 -25.56 15.15 4.28
N ALA A 619 -25.94 15.71 5.42
CA ALA A 619 -25.05 15.81 6.58
C ALA A 619 -24.56 14.42 7.04
N LYS A 620 -25.43 13.41 7.08
CA LYS A 620 -25.02 12.04 7.44
C LYS A 620 -24.11 11.40 6.38
N GLN A 621 -24.42 11.60 5.10
CA GLN A 621 -23.62 11.13 3.96
C GLN A 621 -22.24 11.80 3.87
N ASP A 622 -22.10 13.01 4.42
CA ASP A 622 -20.83 13.72 4.56
C ASP A 622 -20.13 13.43 5.89
N GLY A 623 -20.66 12.50 6.71
CA GLY A 623 -20.01 12.03 7.92
C GLY A 623 -20.27 12.84 9.18
N PHE A 624 -21.23 13.76 9.21
CA PHE A 624 -21.57 14.48 10.44
C PHE A 624 -22.15 13.53 11.49
N SER A 625 -21.63 13.61 12.72
CA SER A 625 -22.18 12.88 13.87
C SER A 625 -23.47 13.52 14.38
N ASP A 626 -24.31 12.74 15.07
CA ASP A 626 -25.54 13.29 15.69
C ASP A 626 -25.20 14.37 16.75
N ARG A 627 -23.99 14.30 17.34
CA ARG A 627 -23.46 15.30 18.27
C ARG A 627 -23.09 16.61 17.58
N GLN A 628 -22.43 16.55 16.42
CA GLN A 628 -22.13 17.75 15.63
C GLN A 628 -23.42 18.46 15.21
N ILE A 629 -24.39 17.70 14.68
CA ILE A 629 -25.67 18.25 14.21
C ILE A 629 -26.39 18.95 15.37
N GLY A 630 -26.52 18.27 16.53
CA GLY A 630 -27.14 18.84 17.71
C GLY A 630 -26.48 20.12 18.19
N LYS A 631 -25.14 20.15 18.25
CA LYS A 631 -24.38 21.35 18.62
C LYS A 631 -24.59 22.51 17.65
N LEU A 632 -24.54 22.24 16.34
CA LEU A 632 -24.67 23.25 15.30
C LEU A 632 -26.09 23.86 15.26
N MET A 633 -27.11 23.05 15.56
CA MET A 633 -28.51 23.47 15.64
C MET A 633 -28.91 24.01 17.04
N GLN A 634 -27.95 24.14 17.97
CA GLN A 634 -28.17 24.58 19.36
C GLN A 634 -29.21 23.72 20.12
N SER A 635 -29.22 22.41 19.84
CA SER A 635 -30.08 21.41 20.48
C SER A 635 -29.42 20.81 21.72
N SER A 636 -30.19 20.61 22.80
CA SER A 636 -29.71 19.99 24.05
C SER A 636 -29.60 18.46 23.96
N GLU A 637 -30.21 17.84 22.95
CA GLU A 637 -30.14 16.40 22.69
C GLU A 637 -29.24 16.12 21.48
N ALA A 638 -28.49 15.02 21.51
CA ALA A 638 -27.94 14.48 20.26
C ALA A 638 -29.12 14.15 19.33
N ASP A 639 -29.11 14.65 18.09
CA ASP A 639 -30.26 14.64 17.17
C ASP A 639 -30.60 13.24 16.59
N ARG A 640 -30.27 12.18 17.32
CA ARG A 640 -30.56 10.78 17.00
C ARG A 640 -32.06 10.52 16.88
N ASN A 641 -32.87 11.03 17.81
CA ASN A 641 -34.33 10.79 17.81
C ASN A 641 -35.00 11.40 16.58
N LEU A 642 -34.60 12.63 16.21
CA LEU A 642 -35.05 13.28 14.97
C LEU A 642 -34.69 12.43 13.75
N ARG A 643 -33.42 12.02 13.66
CA ARG A 643 -32.90 11.21 12.55
C ARG A 643 -33.64 9.88 12.41
N LEU A 644 -33.87 9.18 13.52
CA LEU A 644 -34.60 7.90 13.52
C LEU A 644 -36.09 8.06 13.20
N LYS A 645 -36.73 9.15 13.63
CA LYS A 645 -38.13 9.45 13.27
C LYS A 645 -38.31 9.64 11.76
N LYS A 646 -37.28 10.16 11.08
CA LYS A 646 -37.20 10.28 9.62
C LYS A 646 -36.68 9.00 8.93
N ASN A 647 -36.50 7.90 9.67
CA ASN A 647 -35.94 6.64 9.18
C ASN A 647 -34.56 6.74 8.51
N ILE A 648 -33.77 7.77 8.83
CA ILE A 648 -32.41 7.94 8.30
C ILE A 648 -31.46 7.07 9.14
N LYS A 649 -30.97 5.98 8.57
CA LYS A 649 -30.08 5.02 9.26
C LYS A 649 -28.90 4.68 8.36
N PRO A 650 -27.74 4.33 8.92
CA PRO A 650 -26.65 3.79 8.12
C PRO A 650 -27.00 2.36 7.66
N TRP A 651 -26.38 1.95 6.57
CA TRP A 651 -26.40 0.60 6.04
C TRP A 651 -25.10 -0.12 6.37
N VAL A 652 -25.18 -1.42 6.57
CA VAL A 652 -24.02 -2.30 6.71
C VAL A 652 -23.59 -2.75 5.31
N LYS A 653 -22.30 -2.61 5.00
CA LYS A 653 -21.69 -3.07 3.75
C LYS A 653 -20.49 -3.96 4.06
N GLN A 654 -20.16 -4.85 3.12
CA GLN A 654 -19.04 -5.78 3.24
C GLN A 654 -17.79 -5.20 2.57
N ILE A 655 -16.63 -5.65 3.04
CA ILE A 655 -15.35 -5.56 2.36
C ILE A 655 -15.11 -6.92 1.73
N ASP A 656 -15.23 -6.99 0.40
CA ASP A 656 -15.20 -8.24 -0.35
C ASP A 656 -13.97 -8.41 -1.26
N THR A 657 -13.03 -7.45 -1.23
CA THR A 657 -11.83 -7.33 -2.07
C THR A 657 -12.07 -7.03 -3.56
N LEU A 658 -13.31 -7.10 -4.04
CA LEU A 658 -13.63 -7.20 -5.47
C LEU A 658 -14.81 -6.30 -5.91
N ALA A 659 -15.19 -5.30 -5.10
CA ALA A 659 -16.28 -4.38 -5.38
C ALA A 659 -17.57 -5.10 -5.85
N ALA A 660 -17.95 -6.16 -5.14
CA ALA A 660 -19.10 -7.03 -5.41
C ALA A 660 -19.06 -7.82 -6.74
N GLU A 661 -17.90 -7.93 -7.41
CA GLU A 661 -17.74 -8.87 -8.54
C GLU A 661 -18.02 -10.31 -8.08
N TYR A 662 -17.38 -10.75 -6.99
CA TYR A 662 -17.67 -12.03 -6.34
C TYR A 662 -18.23 -11.81 -4.93
N PRO A 663 -19.21 -12.63 -4.49
CA PRO A 663 -19.75 -12.51 -3.13
C PRO A 663 -18.71 -12.92 -2.08
N ALA A 664 -18.58 -12.13 -1.01
CA ALA A 664 -17.77 -12.49 0.14
C ALA A 664 -18.43 -13.59 0.99
N ILE A 665 -17.62 -14.56 1.44
CA ILE A 665 -18.00 -15.56 2.44
C ILE A 665 -17.68 -15.11 3.87
N THR A 666 -17.06 -13.94 4.03
CA THR A 666 -16.69 -13.36 5.32
C THR A 666 -17.55 -12.13 5.66
N ASN A 667 -17.62 -11.80 6.95
CA ASN A 667 -18.32 -10.63 7.46
C ASN A 667 -17.31 -9.58 7.97
N TYR A 668 -16.45 -9.10 7.07
CA TYR A 668 -15.67 -7.89 7.34
C TYR A 668 -16.49 -6.67 6.91
N LEU A 669 -16.91 -5.85 7.87
CA LEU A 669 -18.03 -4.92 7.69
C LEU A 669 -17.66 -3.47 8.01
N TYR A 670 -18.33 -2.55 7.35
CA TYR A 670 -18.39 -1.14 7.74
C TYR A 670 -19.82 -0.61 7.63
N CYS A 671 -20.07 0.54 8.27
CA CYS A 671 -21.37 1.22 8.19
C CYS A 671 -21.25 2.49 7.35
N THR A 672 -22.20 2.74 6.45
CA THR A 672 -22.25 3.95 5.62
C THR A 672 -23.66 4.50 5.45
N TYR A 673 -23.82 5.81 5.32
CA TYR A 673 -25.10 6.44 4.92
C TYR A 673 -25.31 6.50 3.40
N ASN A 674 -24.35 6.02 2.61
CA ASN A 674 -24.34 6.06 1.15
C ASN A 674 -24.69 4.70 0.54
N GLY A 675 -25.95 4.26 0.61
CA GLY A 675 -26.39 3.10 -0.17
C GLY A 675 -27.67 2.47 0.31
#